data_AF-A0A1M5CBG8-F1
#
_entry.id   AF-A0A1M5CBG8-F1
#
_cell.length_a   1.000
_cell.length_b   1.000
_cell.length_c   1.000
_cell.angle_alpha   90.00
_cell.angle_beta   90.00
_cell.angle_gamma   90.00
#
_symmetry.space_group_name_H-M   'P 1'
#
loop_
_entity.id
_entity.type
_entity.pdbx_description
1 polymer ?
#
loop_
_entity_poly.entity_id
_entity_poly.type
_entity_poly.pdbx_seq_one_letter_code
_entity_poly.pdbx_strand_id
1 'polypeptide(L)'
;MHAIIGRDRALLAKASTLVAAHYADHMREIFWAADRLSNANDAFMQSSVAASFGRTTVRQHVMSTGLLGQDKAGLLSYDYDIAGNLLGAFLEGASTNNAIQSNRFDQASWTKTRTSVTIGATTGPDGTTSGQKLVAASSSAATHTIGSNGTALTAGNPVTASIYAKAAELSWIGVSISGQANSLTFFNLATGAVGTIGTAIATARIVPAGNGWYRCILSMVAVSTASTGISMRLATGDAADTFAGDGTSGIYLFGGQIEFLPAVTSLMTTSGSNASRSADQYLFGPTFTTDLGPAAGLPCRGFVQGGGAMIEQFDTESDGTSTFTIWSLYTDSSNYIELRIAAGAYQFVGVSGGVTKWSISGGSYAPRAVVTVAAAWMAGRAELWANGVSIGSATPDAVPSVQALTFFRDRSGVNPAYGHSRRHAYLATPPWSALSSLSTTTGWSRLGRAGATAVVPAVKAALAVFNSTYPAYSTETPTITVYNPYDDSGVSGWTTYPVASYNFSLNQRSDWSFIFQYPATGSTNDYYQPPNGRGVVAFRHTGTSFAFRGRSGDRLAVFVDGKPLAGGFIEVPSASGYSSVNTRIVFGSAASRNIVIFASNFGFGGIRVPSGESITALPLSDYPSIRCITDSYGFLSSVDWASGPYWEMAVPLGLYRFGTNPVGGSGYLTAGQGTPFLDRKSLLLGGTPMITGIFGGINDGFTDGSGRGIQSYAAELFTYVRSQNPNTILLVGASWYQPASGLSSPRAKRDLIKTALTAGSPADHGSPAFAGDPGPWVFLDTVDCNWSNSSGASGTFGTSPFVGADEVGDGTHLTVPAVVSKGAAMAVGARAGLLAL
;
A
#
# COMPACT_ATOMS: atom_id res chain seq x y z
N MET A 1 -18.76 28.54 8.99
CA MET A 1 -18.19 27.44 9.81
C MET A 1 -18.30 26.07 9.14
N HIS A 2 -19.46 25.64 8.64
CA HIS A 2 -19.59 24.33 7.95
C HIS A 2 -18.77 24.17 6.66
N ALA A 3 -18.53 25.25 5.90
CA ALA A 3 -17.71 25.20 4.68
C ALA A 3 -16.20 25.01 4.93
N ILE A 4 -15.72 25.34 6.15
CA ILE A 4 -14.31 25.21 6.54
C ILE A 4 -14.03 23.78 7.02
N ILE A 5 -14.98 23.18 7.76
CA ILE A 5 -14.90 21.80 8.26
C ILE A 5 -14.97 20.75 7.12
N GLY A 6 -15.67 21.05 6.03
CA GLY A 6 -15.75 20.18 4.86
C GLY A 6 -14.46 20.12 4.02
N ARG A 7 -13.68 21.22 3.99
CA ARG A 7 -12.42 21.30 3.24
C ARG A 7 -11.28 20.55 3.95
N ASP A 8 -11.20 20.64 5.27
CA ASP A 8 -10.16 19.94 6.06
C ASP A 8 -10.37 18.43 6.09
N ARG A 9 -11.61 17.92 6.15
CA ARG A 9 -11.89 16.47 6.06
C ARG A 9 -11.55 15.88 4.68
N ALA A 10 -11.74 16.64 3.61
CA ALA A 10 -11.38 16.23 2.26
C ALA A 10 -9.85 16.24 2.00
N LEU A 11 -9.12 17.15 2.64
CA LEU A 11 -7.66 17.20 2.62
C LEU A 11 -7.03 16.06 3.47
N LEU A 12 -7.59 15.79 4.66
CA LEU A 12 -7.15 14.69 5.53
C LEU A 12 -7.46 13.29 4.96
N ALA A 13 -8.59 13.11 4.26
CA ALA A 13 -8.95 11.86 3.59
C ALA A 13 -8.12 11.61 2.32
N LYS A 14 -7.71 12.67 1.61
CA LYS A 14 -6.76 12.59 0.48
C LYS A 14 -5.34 12.28 0.94
N ALA A 15 -4.89 12.79 2.08
CA ALA A 15 -3.54 12.52 2.61
C ALA A 15 -3.37 11.06 3.07
N SER A 16 -4.37 10.46 3.74
CA SER A 16 -4.25 9.09 4.27
C SER A 16 -4.34 7.97 3.22
N THR A 17 -5.09 8.19 2.15
CA THR A 17 -5.24 7.24 1.02
C THR A 17 -4.04 7.27 0.06
N LEU A 18 -3.39 8.42 -0.06
CA LEU A 18 -2.18 8.58 -0.87
C LEU A 18 -0.93 7.96 -0.24
N VAL A 19 -0.76 8.07 1.07
CA VAL A 19 0.38 7.48 1.78
C VAL A 19 0.35 5.94 1.72
N ALA A 20 -0.83 5.31 1.81
CA ALA A 20 -0.95 3.85 1.79
C ALA A 20 -0.79 3.22 0.39
N ALA A 21 -1.32 3.86 -0.66
CA ALA A 21 -1.17 3.39 -2.04
C ALA A 21 0.28 3.54 -2.54
N HIS A 22 0.96 4.62 -2.17
CA HIS A 22 2.36 4.83 -2.55
C HIS A 22 3.32 3.96 -1.73
N TYR A 23 2.99 3.63 -0.47
CA TYR A 23 3.71 2.60 0.28
C TYR A 23 3.58 1.22 -0.38
N ALA A 24 2.43 0.88 -0.95
CA ALA A 24 2.22 -0.39 -1.64
C ALA A 24 2.89 -0.44 -3.03
N ASP A 25 2.84 0.64 -3.82
CA ASP A 25 3.51 0.70 -5.13
C ASP A 25 5.03 0.80 -4.99
N HIS A 26 5.55 1.49 -3.97
CA HIS A 26 6.98 1.48 -3.68
C HIS A 26 7.43 0.13 -3.10
N MET A 27 6.66 -0.54 -2.22
CA MET A 27 6.94 -1.92 -1.78
C MET A 27 6.89 -2.94 -2.93
N ARG A 28 6.14 -2.67 -4.01
CA ARG A 28 6.14 -3.47 -5.24
C ARG A 28 7.38 -3.19 -6.11
N GLU A 29 7.86 -1.95 -6.19
CA GLU A 29 9.13 -1.63 -6.86
C GLU A 29 10.37 -2.13 -6.07
N ILE A 30 10.27 -2.33 -4.74
CA ILE A 30 11.35 -2.82 -3.86
C ILE A 30 11.72 -4.30 -4.07
N PHE A 31 10.84 -5.14 -4.66
CA PHE A 31 11.02 -6.60 -4.72
C PHE A 31 10.93 -7.24 -6.11
N TRP A 32 11.14 -6.49 -7.19
CA TRP A 32 11.11 -7.03 -8.55
C TRP A 32 12.50 -7.16 -9.18
N ALA A 33 13.15 -8.29 -8.93
CA ALA A 33 14.26 -8.78 -9.74
C ALA A 33 14.47 -10.29 -9.55
N ALA A 34 13.68 -11.12 -10.24
CA ALA A 34 14.10 -12.44 -10.72
C ALA A 34 12.95 -13.08 -11.51
N ASP A 35 12.94 -12.90 -12.83
CA ASP A 35 12.23 -13.86 -13.69
C ASP A 35 13.00 -14.23 -14.97
N ARG A 36 14.23 -13.69 -15.19
CA ARG A 36 15.03 -14.01 -16.40
C ARG A 36 16.54 -14.02 -16.20
N LEU A 37 17.04 -14.54 -15.08
CA LEU A 37 18.41 -15.02 -15.02
C LEU A 37 18.33 -16.54 -14.79
N SER A 38 18.41 -17.28 -15.88
CA SER A 38 18.41 -18.74 -15.88
C SER A 38 19.58 -19.26 -15.04
N ASN A 39 19.31 -19.82 -13.87
CA ASN A 39 19.78 -21.13 -13.41
C ASN A 39 19.22 -21.39 -12.00
N ALA A 40 18.81 -22.62 -11.76
CA ALA A 40 18.21 -23.10 -10.53
C ALA A 40 18.97 -22.63 -9.26
N ASN A 41 18.22 -22.02 -8.31
CA ASN A 41 18.44 -21.90 -6.85
C ASN A 41 18.05 -20.53 -6.23
N ASP A 42 17.32 -19.66 -6.94
CA ASP A 42 16.92 -18.36 -6.40
C ASP A 42 15.80 -18.48 -5.34
N ALA A 43 16.19 -18.41 -4.06
CA ALA A 43 15.27 -18.26 -2.95
C ALA A 43 14.68 -16.84 -2.94
N PHE A 44 13.38 -16.75 -3.21
CA PHE A 44 12.60 -15.51 -3.19
C PHE A 44 12.58 -14.90 -1.78
N MET A 45 13.11 -13.69 -1.62
CA MET A 45 12.96 -12.88 -0.40
C MET A 45 11.64 -12.10 -0.42
N GLN A 46 10.51 -12.82 -0.40
CA GLN A 46 9.24 -12.23 0.03
C GLN A 46 9.01 -12.65 1.48
N SER A 47 8.84 -11.67 2.39
CA SER A 47 8.13 -11.79 3.68
C SER A 47 8.85 -11.66 5.05
N SER A 48 10.04 -11.05 5.23
CA SER A 48 10.54 -10.89 6.63
C SER A 48 11.39 -9.69 7.04
N VAL A 49 11.72 -8.74 6.16
CA VAL A 49 12.43 -7.52 6.63
C VAL A 49 11.40 -6.42 6.92
N ALA A 50 11.10 -6.20 8.20
CA ALA A 50 10.22 -5.11 8.62
C ALA A 50 10.87 -3.77 8.25
N ALA A 51 10.20 -3.01 7.37
CA ALA A 51 10.52 -1.62 7.14
C ALA A 51 9.87 -0.79 8.25
N SER A 52 10.66 0.05 8.92
CA SER A 52 10.18 1.01 9.91
C SER A 52 10.53 2.42 9.44
N PHE A 53 9.62 3.36 9.72
CA PHE A 53 9.86 4.76 9.49
C PHE A 53 9.66 5.55 10.77
N GLY A 54 10.69 6.27 11.19
CA GLY A 54 10.66 7.14 12.36
C GLY A 54 10.79 8.61 11.98
N ARG A 55 9.70 9.37 12.11
CA ARG A 55 9.73 10.84 12.24
C ARG A 55 8.65 11.28 13.21
N THR A 56 8.97 11.98 14.29
CA THR A 56 7.98 12.38 15.32
C THR A 56 7.25 13.70 15.03
N THR A 57 7.51 14.30 13.86
CA THR A 57 6.97 15.62 13.46
C THR A 57 6.20 15.53 12.16
N VAL A 58 5.24 16.44 11.99
CA VAL A 58 4.50 16.62 10.74
C VAL A 58 5.40 17.20 9.65
N ARG A 59 5.13 16.88 8.38
CA ARG A 59 5.89 17.41 7.24
C ARG A 59 4.96 18.14 6.29
N GLN A 60 5.38 19.30 5.78
CA GLN A 60 4.72 19.95 4.63
C GLN A 60 5.56 19.83 3.36
N HIS A 61 4.99 19.21 2.34
CA HIS A 61 5.64 18.91 1.06
C HIS A 61 4.60 18.93 -0.07
N VAL A 62 5.03 18.80 -1.33
CA VAL A 62 4.11 18.84 -2.47
C VAL A 62 3.42 17.49 -2.57
N MET A 63 2.11 17.49 -2.43
CA MET A 63 1.30 16.27 -2.54
C MET A 63 1.05 15.94 -4.02
N SER A 64 0.53 14.74 -4.32
CA SER A 64 0.11 14.34 -5.68
C SER A 64 -0.91 15.25 -6.37
N THR A 65 -1.51 16.19 -5.63
CA THR A 65 -2.34 17.25 -6.21
C THR A 65 -1.52 18.36 -6.89
N GLY A 66 -0.19 18.32 -6.82
CA GLY A 66 0.69 19.41 -7.26
C GLY A 66 0.65 20.64 -6.34
N LEU A 67 0.11 20.48 -5.12
CA LEU A 67 -0.09 21.53 -4.12
C LEU A 67 0.59 21.14 -2.82
N LEU A 68 1.03 22.11 -2.04
CA LEU A 68 1.54 21.86 -0.70
C LEU A 68 0.45 21.26 0.19
N GLY A 69 0.80 20.19 0.89
CA GLY A 69 -0.06 19.58 1.90
C GLY A 69 0.76 19.19 3.11
N GLN A 70 0.15 18.42 4.00
CA GLN A 70 0.78 18.03 5.26
C GLN A 70 0.56 16.54 5.54
N ASP A 71 1.66 15.85 5.83
CA ASP A 71 1.62 14.48 6.35
C ASP A 71 1.69 14.47 7.87
N LYS A 72 1.02 13.46 8.45
CA LYS A 72 1.08 13.19 9.88
C LYS A 72 2.48 12.77 10.30
N ALA A 73 2.79 12.99 11.58
CA ALA A 73 3.97 12.40 12.20
C ALA A 73 3.93 10.87 12.13
N GLY A 74 5.10 10.25 12.01
CA GLY A 74 5.30 8.79 12.02
C GLY A 74 5.15 8.13 10.65
N LEU A 75 4.85 8.89 9.60
CA LEU A 75 4.62 8.36 8.26
C LEU A 75 5.73 8.77 7.29
N LEU A 76 6.19 7.81 6.49
CA LEU A 76 7.04 8.08 5.34
C LEU A 76 6.26 8.94 4.35
N SER A 77 6.86 10.04 3.91
CA SER A 77 6.25 10.95 2.94
C SER A 77 6.83 10.73 1.56
N TYR A 78 5.97 10.84 0.55
CA TYR A 78 6.35 10.79 -0.85
C TYR A 78 6.13 12.16 -1.47
N ASP A 79 7.14 12.76 -2.08
CA ASP A 79 7.02 14.10 -2.70
C ASP A 79 6.70 13.98 -4.18
N TYR A 80 6.10 15.03 -4.74
CA TYR A 80 5.63 15.06 -6.12
C TYR A 80 6.05 16.37 -6.81
N ASP A 81 6.16 16.35 -8.13
CA ASP A 81 6.24 17.60 -8.88
C ASP A 81 4.87 18.30 -8.96
N ILE A 82 4.86 19.52 -9.49
CA ILE A 82 3.64 20.31 -9.67
C ILE A 82 2.63 19.69 -10.65
N ALA A 83 3.07 18.75 -11.50
CA ALA A 83 2.22 17.99 -12.41
C ALA A 83 1.63 16.74 -11.74
N GLY A 84 2.02 16.46 -10.49
CA GLY A 84 1.58 15.32 -9.71
C GLY A 84 2.36 14.04 -9.99
N ASN A 85 3.51 14.11 -10.67
CA ASN A 85 4.38 12.95 -10.86
C ASN A 85 5.16 12.67 -9.58
N LEU A 86 5.21 11.41 -9.18
CA LEU A 86 5.97 10.96 -8.01
C LEU A 86 7.47 11.21 -8.23
N LEU A 87 8.10 11.89 -7.27
CA LEU A 87 9.55 12.07 -7.25
C LEU A 87 10.23 10.91 -6.52
N GLY A 88 9.70 10.49 -5.37
CA GLY A 88 10.21 9.39 -4.57
C GLY A 88 9.86 9.51 -3.09
N ALA A 89 10.38 8.60 -2.28
CA ALA A 89 10.38 8.72 -0.82
C ALA A 89 11.21 9.94 -0.41
N PHE A 90 10.57 10.92 0.20
CA PHE A 90 11.21 12.17 0.59
C PHE A 90 11.92 11.96 1.93
N LEU A 91 13.24 12.08 1.96
CA LEU A 91 14.08 11.80 3.11
C LEU A 91 14.98 12.99 3.42
N GLU A 92 15.03 13.40 4.67
CA GLU A 92 15.68 14.63 5.09
C GLU A 92 16.18 14.53 6.55
N GLY A 93 17.31 15.19 6.84
CA GLY A 93 17.85 15.31 8.21
C GLY A 93 17.03 16.22 9.14
N ALA A 94 17.44 16.30 10.41
CA ALA A 94 16.82 17.20 11.38
C ALA A 94 17.02 18.67 10.95
N SER A 95 16.06 19.54 11.26
CA SER A 95 16.14 20.95 10.92
C SER A 95 15.29 21.83 11.85
N THR A 96 15.53 23.14 11.82
CA THR A 96 14.76 24.16 12.52
C THR A 96 14.49 25.35 11.59
N ASN A 97 13.24 25.77 11.48
CA ASN A 97 12.90 27.05 10.87
C ASN A 97 13.00 28.16 11.93
N ASN A 98 13.93 29.09 11.72
CA ASN A 98 14.20 30.20 12.63
C ASN A 98 13.39 31.47 12.31
N ALA A 99 12.64 31.48 11.19
CA ALA A 99 11.68 32.54 10.89
C ALA A 99 10.37 32.24 11.62
N ILE A 100 10.05 33.05 12.64
CA ILE A 100 8.81 32.88 13.40
C ILE A 100 7.63 33.53 12.66
N GLN A 101 6.43 32.98 12.82
CA GLN A 101 5.23 33.43 12.11
C GLN A 101 5.38 33.30 10.57
N SER A 102 5.88 32.16 10.10
CA SER A 102 6.30 31.92 8.71
C SER A 102 5.20 32.17 7.65
N ASN A 103 3.93 32.14 8.06
CA ASN A 103 2.76 32.37 7.21
C ASN A 103 1.94 33.60 7.61
N ARG A 104 2.46 34.47 8.50
CA ARG A 104 1.74 35.64 9.05
C ARG A 104 2.61 36.89 8.92
N PHE A 105 2.81 37.34 7.68
CA PHE A 105 3.66 38.49 7.36
C PHE A 105 3.11 39.82 7.90
N ASP A 106 1.85 39.86 8.32
CA ASP A 106 1.22 40.99 9.02
C ASP A 106 1.79 41.22 10.43
N GLN A 107 2.36 40.20 11.06
CA GLN A 107 2.83 40.25 12.45
C GLN A 107 4.12 41.06 12.62
N ALA A 108 4.41 41.48 13.86
CA ALA A 108 5.56 42.32 14.21
C ALA A 108 6.92 41.62 14.04
N SER A 109 6.95 40.28 14.05
CA SER A 109 8.15 39.50 13.72
C SER A 109 8.62 39.71 12.27
N TRP A 110 7.76 40.25 11.42
CA TRP A 110 8.09 40.66 10.06
C TRP A 110 8.13 42.19 9.97
N THR A 111 9.33 42.75 10.06
CA THR A 111 9.57 44.20 9.98
C THR A 111 9.29 44.68 8.56
N LYS A 112 8.37 45.63 8.43
CA LYS A 112 7.93 46.20 7.15
C LYS A 112 8.57 47.57 6.99
N THR A 113 9.12 47.86 5.83
CA THR A 113 9.70 49.17 5.51
C THR A 113 9.17 49.62 4.16
N ARG A 114 8.34 50.67 4.18
CA ARG A 114 7.62 51.18 3.00
C ARG A 114 6.80 50.11 2.29
N THR A 115 6.21 49.18 3.06
CA THR A 115 5.34 48.13 2.56
C THR A 115 4.15 47.92 3.48
N SER A 116 3.03 47.47 2.94
CA SER A 116 1.89 46.96 3.69
C SER A 116 1.61 45.50 3.31
N VAL A 117 0.83 44.79 4.14
CA VAL A 117 0.47 43.39 3.90
C VAL A 117 -1.04 43.25 3.89
N THR A 118 -1.58 42.64 2.84
CA THR A 118 -2.98 42.20 2.76
C THR A 118 -3.05 40.70 3.00
N ILE A 119 -3.69 40.28 4.08
CA ILE A 119 -3.85 38.86 4.43
C ILE A 119 -4.89 38.16 3.53
N GLY A 120 -4.70 36.88 3.25
CA GLY A 120 -5.68 36.06 2.51
C GLY A 120 -6.07 36.63 1.14
N ALA A 121 -5.16 37.34 0.48
CA ALA A 121 -5.41 38.07 -0.76
C ALA A 121 -5.57 37.15 -1.98
N THR A 122 -5.06 35.92 -1.92
CA THR A 122 -5.19 34.91 -2.98
C THR A 122 -5.15 33.50 -2.40
N THR A 123 -5.50 32.51 -3.21
CA THR A 123 -5.21 31.11 -2.93
C THR A 123 -3.69 30.87 -2.91
N GLY A 124 -3.18 30.32 -1.82
CA GLY A 124 -1.78 29.98 -1.62
C GLY A 124 -1.37 28.68 -2.32
N PRO A 125 -0.08 28.31 -2.22
CA PRO A 125 0.43 27.05 -2.76
C PRO A 125 -0.14 25.81 -2.07
N ASP A 126 -0.76 25.97 -0.90
CA ASP A 126 -1.50 24.95 -0.16
C ASP A 126 -2.96 24.74 -0.64
N GLY A 127 -3.39 25.51 -1.65
CA GLY A 127 -4.76 25.46 -2.16
C GLY A 127 -5.81 26.13 -1.26
N THR A 128 -5.41 26.79 -0.17
CA THR A 128 -6.30 27.54 0.73
C THR A 128 -6.15 29.04 0.54
N THR A 129 -7.04 29.87 1.09
CA THR A 129 -6.94 31.34 1.00
C THR A 129 -5.91 31.88 2.00
N SER A 130 -4.66 31.52 1.79
CA SER A 130 -3.53 31.74 2.71
C SER A 130 -2.44 32.65 2.12
N GLY A 131 -2.47 32.91 0.80
CA GLY A 131 -1.52 33.78 0.12
C GLY A 131 -1.71 35.22 0.56
N GLN A 132 -0.63 35.86 1.02
CA GLN A 132 -0.67 37.26 1.47
C GLN A 132 -0.05 38.17 0.41
N LYS A 133 -0.61 39.36 0.19
CA LYS A 133 -0.03 40.34 -0.73
C LYS A 133 0.90 41.28 0.03
N LEU A 134 2.17 41.37 -0.38
CA LEU A 134 3.07 42.43 0.03
C LEU A 134 2.97 43.58 -0.98
N VAL A 135 2.58 44.76 -0.51
CA VAL A 135 2.28 45.91 -1.36
C VAL A 135 3.31 47.01 -1.11
N ALA A 136 3.83 47.62 -2.17
CA ALA A 136 4.68 48.79 -2.08
C ALA A 136 3.86 49.97 -1.54
N ALA A 137 4.31 50.63 -0.46
CA ALA A 137 3.68 51.86 0.00
C ALA A 137 3.84 52.97 -1.04
N SER A 138 2.90 53.91 -1.09
CA SER A 138 3.06 55.10 -1.94
C SER A 138 4.24 55.94 -1.44
N SER A 139 5.29 56.05 -2.26
CA SER A 139 6.51 56.80 -1.92
C SER A 139 7.29 57.24 -3.15
N SER A 140 8.22 58.19 -2.97
CA SER A 140 9.29 58.44 -3.94
C SER A 140 10.18 57.21 -4.14
N ALA A 141 11.06 57.25 -5.14
CA ALA A 141 11.96 56.15 -5.48
C ALA A 141 12.77 55.67 -4.27
N ALA A 142 12.45 54.47 -3.79
CA ALA A 142 13.05 53.88 -2.60
C ALA A 142 12.97 52.35 -2.67
N THR A 143 13.65 51.68 -1.74
CA THR A 143 13.49 50.24 -1.52
C THR A 143 12.23 49.97 -0.69
N HIS A 144 11.55 48.87 -1.03
CA HIS A 144 10.34 48.39 -0.37
C HIS A 144 10.58 46.97 0.16
N THR A 145 10.69 46.81 1.48
CA THR A 145 11.23 45.58 2.07
C THR A 145 10.40 45.05 3.21
N ILE A 146 10.42 43.73 3.37
CA ILE A 146 9.97 43.03 4.57
C ILE A 146 11.06 42.07 5.03
N GLY A 147 11.27 41.93 6.33
CA GLY A 147 12.30 41.04 6.89
C GLY A 147 11.81 40.33 8.15
N SER A 148 12.18 39.06 8.30
CA SER A 148 11.86 38.27 9.49
C SER A 148 12.64 38.74 10.72
N ASN A 149 12.33 38.15 11.87
CA ASN A 149 13.22 38.15 13.03
C ASN A 149 14.59 37.58 12.64
N GLY A 150 15.62 37.99 13.37
CA GLY A 150 16.96 37.42 13.27
C GLY A 150 17.24 36.43 14.39
N THR A 151 18.03 35.41 14.09
CA THR A 151 18.60 34.46 15.06
C THR A 151 20.12 34.48 14.92
N ALA A 152 20.86 34.41 16.02
CA ALA A 152 22.32 34.45 15.98
C ALA A 152 22.88 33.28 15.15
N LEU A 153 23.73 33.60 14.17
CA LEU A 153 24.46 32.65 13.35
C LEU A 153 25.94 33.02 13.36
N THR A 154 26.79 32.06 13.71
CA THR A 154 28.25 32.23 13.70
C THR A 154 28.80 32.13 12.28
N ALA A 155 29.81 32.96 11.96
CA ALA A 155 30.54 32.89 10.70
C ALA A 155 31.07 31.46 10.43
N GLY A 156 31.11 31.06 9.16
CA GLY A 156 31.54 29.74 8.73
C GLY A 156 30.46 28.65 8.76
N ASN A 157 29.30 28.90 9.39
CA ASN A 157 28.18 27.96 9.35
C ASN A 157 27.31 28.15 8.10
N PRO A 158 26.75 27.05 7.55
CA PRO A 158 25.86 27.14 6.41
C PRO A 158 24.49 27.72 6.80
N VAL A 159 23.85 28.41 5.85
CA VAL A 159 22.50 28.94 5.99
C VAL A 159 21.76 28.87 4.65
N THR A 160 20.51 28.43 4.71
CA THR A 160 19.59 28.36 3.57
C THR A 160 18.31 29.12 3.91
N ALA A 161 17.91 30.02 3.02
CA ALA A 161 16.65 30.76 3.12
C ALA A 161 15.71 30.37 1.96
N SER A 162 14.42 30.26 2.26
CA SER A 162 13.39 30.03 1.25
C SER A 162 12.09 30.77 1.52
N ILE A 163 11.40 31.15 0.45
CA ILE A 163 10.09 31.80 0.50
C ILE A 163 9.27 31.36 -0.72
N TYR A 164 7.97 31.11 -0.53
CA TYR A 164 7.07 30.93 -1.66
C TYR A 164 6.55 32.30 -2.10
N ALA A 165 6.68 32.59 -3.40
CA ALA A 165 6.25 33.85 -3.99
C ALA A 165 5.51 33.63 -5.31
N LYS A 166 4.58 34.53 -5.61
CA LYS A 166 3.82 34.54 -6.88
C LYS A 166 3.69 35.98 -7.37
N ALA A 167 3.84 36.16 -8.69
CA ALA A 167 3.65 37.46 -9.31
C ALA A 167 2.24 38.01 -9.06
N ALA A 168 2.16 39.32 -8.82
CA ALA A 168 0.91 40.07 -8.91
C ALA A 168 1.11 41.15 -9.98
N GLU A 169 1.06 42.43 -9.63
CA GLU A 169 1.43 43.52 -10.53
C GLU A 169 2.95 43.58 -10.74
N LEU A 170 3.74 43.16 -9.76
CA LEU A 170 5.18 42.98 -9.89
C LEU A 170 5.52 41.51 -10.18
N SER A 171 6.51 41.31 -11.03
CA SER A 171 6.98 39.98 -11.48
C SER A 171 8.35 39.61 -10.93
N TRP A 172 9.01 40.48 -10.16
CA TRP A 172 10.33 40.23 -9.59
C TRP A 172 10.34 40.38 -8.07
N ILE A 173 11.15 39.55 -7.42
CA ILE A 173 11.43 39.61 -5.99
C ILE A 173 12.95 39.53 -5.77
N GLY A 174 13.47 40.39 -4.92
CA GLY A 174 14.80 40.22 -4.33
C GLY A 174 14.69 39.48 -3.00
N VAL A 175 15.46 38.42 -2.78
CA VAL A 175 15.52 37.70 -1.51
C VAL A 175 16.96 37.74 -1.00
N SER A 176 17.13 38.02 0.28
CA SER A 176 18.43 38.12 0.95
C SER A 176 18.39 37.43 2.30
N ILE A 177 19.57 37.04 2.77
CA ILE A 177 19.78 36.59 4.15
C ILE A 177 20.22 37.84 4.93
N SER A 178 19.30 38.41 5.71
CA SER A 178 19.55 39.64 6.48
C SER A 178 20.62 39.40 7.53
N GLY A 179 21.42 40.42 7.82
CA GLY A 179 22.61 40.28 8.68
C GLY A 179 23.83 39.67 7.98
N GLN A 180 23.71 39.25 6.71
CA GLN A 180 24.82 38.77 5.89
C GLN A 180 25.03 39.70 4.67
N ALA A 181 26.28 40.06 4.40
CA ALA A 181 26.63 40.93 3.28
C ALA A 181 26.52 40.19 1.93
N ASN A 182 26.22 40.94 0.86
CA ASN A 182 26.21 40.45 -0.53
C ASN A 182 25.34 39.20 -0.77
N SER A 183 24.24 39.06 -0.02
CA SER A 183 23.35 37.90 -0.05
C SER A 183 22.09 38.11 -0.91
N LEU A 184 21.89 39.29 -1.50
CA LEU A 184 20.69 39.63 -2.28
C LEU A 184 20.70 38.91 -3.63
N THR A 185 19.65 38.15 -3.89
CA THR A 185 19.43 37.42 -5.14
C THR A 185 18.05 37.71 -5.70
N PHE A 186 17.95 37.93 -7.01
CA PHE A 186 16.70 38.27 -7.69
C PHE A 186 16.09 37.05 -8.37
N PHE A 187 14.77 36.97 -8.35
CA PHE A 187 14.00 35.91 -8.98
C PHE A 187 12.85 36.50 -9.80
N ASN A 188 12.71 36.01 -11.02
CA ASN A 188 11.59 36.33 -11.91
C ASN A 188 10.45 35.35 -11.67
N LEU A 189 9.37 35.83 -11.07
CA LEU A 189 8.16 35.09 -10.74
C LEU A 189 7.20 34.90 -11.93
N ALA A 190 7.41 35.62 -13.03
CA ALA A 190 6.64 35.40 -14.26
C ALA A 190 7.21 34.23 -15.07
N THR A 191 8.54 34.12 -15.16
CA THR A 191 9.21 33.09 -15.98
C THR A 191 9.80 31.94 -15.16
N GLY A 192 9.90 32.07 -13.84
CA GLY A 192 10.59 31.08 -13.00
C GLY A 192 12.10 31.06 -13.22
N ALA A 193 12.72 32.22 -13.46
CA ALA A 193 14.16 32.32 -13.71
C ALA A 193 14.89 32.97 -12.53
N VAL A 194 16.11 32.51 -12.25
CA VAL A 194 17.03 33.22 -11.33
C VAL A 194 17.67 34.37 -12.11
N GLY A 195 17.64 35.57 -11.54
CA GLY A 195 18.33 36.74 -12.07
C GLY A 195 19.71 36.91 -11.44
N THR A 196 20.06 38.16 -11.12
CA THR A 196 21.31 38.52 -10.47
C THR A 196 21.43 37.82 -9.10
N ILE A 197 22.56 37.14 -8.90
CA ILE A 197 22.91 36.41 -7.67
C ILE A 197 23.96 37.21 -6.90
N GLY A 198 23.73 37.43 -5.61
CA GLY A 198 24.68 38.09 -4.73
C GLY A 198 25.96 37.27 -4.59
N THR A 199 27.12 37.94 -4.55
CA THR A 199 28.43 37.27 -4.63
C THR A 199 28.75 36.35 -3.44
N ALA A 200 28.05 36.48 -2.30
CA ALA A 200 28.20 35.57 -1.17
C ALA A 200 27.31 34.31 -1.26
N ILE A 201 26.38 34.27 -2.22
CA ILE A 201 25.45 33.15 -2.39
C ILE A 201 26.15 32.03 -3.17
N ALA A 202 26.22 30.85 -2.54
CA ALA A 202 26.81 29.66 -3.15
C ALA A 202 25.86 29.03 -4.17
N THR A 203 24.56 28.96 -3.84
CA THR A 203 23.54 28.43 -4.74
C THR A 203 22.25 29.23 -4.64
N ALA A 204 21.59 29.47 -5.77
CA ALA A 204 20.26 30.07 -5.86
C ALA A 204 19.41 29.28 -6.84
N ARG A 205 18.14 29.04 -6.48
CA ARG A 205 17.19 28.32 -7.32
C ARG A 205 15.77 28.81 -7.10
N ILE A 206 14.94 28.60 -8.11
CA ILE A 206 13.52 28.86 -8.07
C ILE A 206 12.80 27.60 -8.57
N VAL A 207 11.93 27.04 -7.73
CA VAL A 207 11.24 25.78 -8.00
C VAL A 207 9.74 26.05 -8.06
N PRO A 208 9.01 25.61 -9.08
CA PRO A 208 7.58 25.85 -9.12
C PRO A 208 6.85 25.08 -8.01
N ALA A 209 5.76 25.66 -7.49
CA ALA A 209 5.00 25.16 -6.34
C ALA A 209 3.47 25.13 -6.59
N GLY A 210 3.08 25.07 -7.87
CA GLY A 210 1.68 25.01 -8.29
C GLY A 210 0.96 26.36 -8.28
N ASN A 211 -0.13 26.50 -9.05
CA ASN A 211 -0.97 27.71 -9.10
C ASN A 211 -0.21 29.03 -9.37
N GLY A 212 0.91 28.99 -10.09
CA GLY A 212 1.76 30.15 -10.38
C GLY A 212 2.66 30.59 -9.22
N TRP A 213 2.72 29.81 -8.15
CA TRP A 213 3.68 30.00 -7.06
C TRP A 213 5.03 29.36 -7.39
N TYR A 214 6.08 29.97 -6.87
CA TYR A 214 7.44 29.45 -6.90
C TYR A 214 8.07 29.52 -5.51
N ARG A 215 8.85 28.51 -5.13
CA ARG A 215 9.74 28.54 -3.97
C ARG A 215 11.09 29.11 -4.42
N CYS A 216 11.39 30.33 -3.99
CA CYS A 216 12.70 30.95 -4.18
C CYS A 216 13.61 30.50 -3.04
N ILE A 217 14.81 29.98 -3.37
CA ILE A 217 15.72 29.37 -2.40
C ILE A 217 17.14 29.89 -2.67
N LEU A 218 17.86 30.28 -1.62
CA LEU A 218 19.28 30.60 -1.69
C LEU A 218 20.03 30.04 -0.48
N SER A 219 21.26 29.60 -0.72
CA SER A 219 22.14 29.02 0.30
C SER A 219 23.52 29.67 0.25
N MET A 220 24.11 29.89 1.42
CA MET A 220 25.48 30.41 1.57
C MET A 220 26.14 29.88 2.83
N VAL A 221 27.43 30.16 2.98
CA VAL A 221 28.14 30.07 4.26
C VAL A 221 28.19 31.47 4.87
N ALA A 222 27.80 31.60 6.14
CA ALA A 222 27.79 32.88 6.84
C ALA A 222 29.18 33.52 6.82
N VAL A 223 29.26 34.76 6.35
CA VAL A 223 30.53 35.51 6.24
C VAL A 223 30.86 36.29 7.51
N SER A 224 29.87 36.49 8.39
CA SER A 224 30.02 37.17 9.67
C SER A 224 29.10 36.60 10.74
N THR A 225 29.53 36.68 12.00
CA THR A 225 28.68 36.34 13.15
C THR A 225 27.67 37.46 13.37
N ALA A 226 26.38 37.19 13.12
CA ALA A 226 25.34 38.21 13.14
C ALA A 226 23.95 37.65 13.46
N SER A 227 23.03 38.54 13.84
CA SER A 227 21.60 38.22 13.89
C SER A 227 21.08 38.06 12.47
N THR A 228 20.74 36.83 12.10
CA THR A 228 20.50 36.40 10.74
C THR A 228 19.04 36.00 10.52
N GLY A 229 18.42 36.54 9.47
CA GLY A 229 17.02 36.27 9.09
C GLY A 229 16.84 36.24 7.57
N ILE A 230 15.60 36.15 7.10
CA ILE A 230 15.26 36.26 5.68
C ILE A 230 14.62 37.62 5.40
N SER A 231 15.01 38.27 4.31
CA SER A 231 14.40 39.53 3.87
C SER A 231 14.05 39.50 2.39
N MET A 232 12.86 39.98 2.08
CA MET A 232 12.32 40.13 0.74
C MET A 232 12.25 41.61 0.36
N ARG A 233 12.55 41.91 -0.90
CA ARG A 233 12.47 43.23 -1.52
C ARG A 233 11.56 43.14 -2.74
N LEU A 234 10.63 44.07 -2.86
CA LEU A 234 9.89 44.23 -4.11
C LEU A 234 10.84 44.75 -5.18
N ALA A 235 10.68 44.27 -6.42
CA ALA A 235 11.49 44.67 -7.54
C ALA A 235 10.64 44.79 -8.81
N THR A 236 11.06 45.69 -9.70
CA THR A 236 10.40 45.90 -11.02
C THR A 236 11.10 45.16 -12.15
N GLY A 237 12.32 44.65 -11.90
CA GLY A 237 13.15 43.94 -12.84
C GLY A 237 14.34 43.28 -12.15
N ASP A 238 15.23 42.67 -12.94
CA ASP A 238 16.48 42.13 -12.42
C ASP A 238 17.37 43.26 -11.88
N ALA A 239 17.90 43.07 -10.68
CA ALA A 239 18.68 44.08 -9.95
C ALA A 239 18.00 45.46 -9.80
N ALA A 240 16.66 45.54 -9.89
CA ALA A 240 15.89 46.78 -9.85
C ALA A 240 14.91 46.81 -8.67
N ASP A 241 15.44 46.95 -7.44
CA ASP A 241 14.68 46.98 -6.17
C ASP A 241 14.36 48.40 -5.64
N THR A 242 14.69 49.43 -6.41
CA THR A 242 14.40 50.84 -6.08
C THR A 242 13.46 51.42 -7.12
N PHE A 243 12.25 51.81 -6.69
CA PHE A 243 11.23 52.41 -7.56
C PHE A 243 10.26 53.25 -6.75
N ALA A 244 9.45 54.07 -7.41
CA ALA A 244 8.39 54.83 -6.75
C ALA A 244 7.17 53.91 -6.54
N GLY A 245 6.81 53.64 -5.29
CA GLY A 245 5.64 52.83 -4.98
C GLY A 245 4.33 53.57 -5.21
N ASP A 246 3.29 52.84 -5.58
CA ASP A 246 1.95 53.35 -5.93
C ASP A 246 0.88 53.08 -4.86
N GLY A 247 1.24 52.37 -3.78
CA GLY A 247 0.30 51.96 -2.74
C GLY A 247 -0.56 50.74 -3.09
N THR A 248 -0.39 50.12 -4.27
CA THR A 248 -1.28 49.08 -4.79
C THR A 248 -0.54 47.86 -5.35
N SER A 249 0.55 48.07 -6.10
CA SER A 249 1.34 47.05 -6.77
C SER A 249 2.17 46.23 -5.77
N GLY A 250 2.28 44.93 -6.03
CA GLY A 250 2.98 44.04 -5.12
C GLY A 250 3.28 42.66 -5.68
N ILE A 251 3.56 41.74 -4.77
CA ILE A 251 3.70 40.30 -5.01
C ILE A 251 2.94 39.53 -3.93
N TYR A 252 2.66 38.25 -4.17
CA TYR A 252 2.12 37.37 -3.15
C TYR A 252 3.21 36.54 -2.47
N LEU A 253 3.07 36.29 -1.18
CA LEU A 253 4.01 35.58 -0.31
C LEU A 253 3.34 34.49 0.52
N PHE A 254 4.10 33.42 0.81
CA PHE A 254 3.72 32.31 1.69
C PHE A 254 4.97 31.61 2.24
N GLY A 255 4.94 31.10 3.48
CA GLY A 255 5.94 30.15 4.00
C GLY A 255 7.39 30.61 4.02
N GLY A 256 7.71 31.66 4.80
CA GLY A 256 9.09 32.09 5.02
C GLY A 256 9.87 31.10 5.90
N GLN A 257 11.01 30.63 5.43
CA GLN A 257 11.86 29.66 6.14
C GLN A 257 13.33 30.02 6.07
N ILE A 258 14.02 29.95 7.21
CA ILE A 258 15.48 30.07 7.29
C ILE A 258 16.06 29.00 8.22
N GLU A 259 17.02 28.25 7.69
CA GLU A 259 17.61 27.06 8.29
C GLU A 259 19.13 27.21 8.31
N PHE A 260 19.78 26.87 9.42
CA PHE A 260 21.24 26.91 9.53
C PHE A 260 21.85 25.58 9.04
N LEU A 261 21.53 25.26 7.79
CA LEU A 261 21.88 24.04 7.08
C LEU A 261 22.28 24.37 5.63
N PRO A 262 23.10 23.51 4.98
CA PRO A 262 23.51 23.71 3.59
C PRO A 262 22.41 23.35 2.57
N ALA A 263 21.29 22.80 3.02
CA ALA A 263 20.16 22.41 2.19
C ALA A 263 18.86 23.00 2.74
N VAL A 264 17.88 23.18 1.85
CA VAL A 264 16.51 23.53 2.24
C VAL A 264 15.80 22.25 2.66
N THR A 265 14.88 22.34 3.61
CA THR A 265 13.96 21.23 3.89
C THR A 265 12.51 21.55 3.54
N SER A 266 11.64 20.55 3.68
CA SER A 266 10.18 20.69 3.76
C SER A 266 9.78 21.91 4.62
N LEU A 267 8.67 22.58 4.26
CA LEU A 267 8.24 23.76 5.01
C LEU A 267 7.88 23.36 6.45
N MET A 268 8.44 24.08 7.42
CA MET A 268 8.09 24.01 8.83
C MET A 268 7.34 25.30 9.19
N THR A 269 6.02 25.20 9.33
CA THR A 269 5.20 26.34 9.73
C THR A 269 5.49 26.72 11.19
N THR A 270 5.69 28.01 11.45
CA THR A 270 5.93 28.57 12.79
C THR A 270 4.78 29.47 13.24
N SER A 271 4.41 29.38 14.52
CA SER A 271 3.32 30.17 15.12
C SER A 271 3.79 30.87 16.40
N GLY A 272 4.72 31.82 16.27
CA GLY A 272 5.23 32.64 17.38
C GLY A 272 6.55 32.16 18.00
N SER A 273 7.01 30.96 17.66
CA SER A 273 8.31 30.42 18.05
C SER A 273 8.93 29.59 16.92
N ASN A 274 10.22 29.27 17.03
CA ASN A 274 10.91 28.40 16.09
C ASN A 274 10.26 27.00 16.11
N ALA A 275 10.15 26.38 14.94
CA ALA A 275 9.67 25.01 14.79
C ALA A 275 10.84 24.12 14.38
N SER A 276 10.99 22.97 15.04
CA SER A 276 12.02 21.99 14.73
C SER A 276 11.40 20.68 14.27
N ARG A 277 12.09 20.00 13.36
CA ARG A 277 11.76 18.68 12.84
C ARG A 277 12.89 17.69 13.14
N SER A 278 12.51 16.47 13.51
CA SER A 278 13.44 15.34 13.66
C SER A 278 13.92 14.84 12.30
N ALA A 279 15.11 14.23 12.25
CA ALA A 279 15.59 13.53 11.05
C ALA A 279 14.66 12.35 10.72
N ASP A 280 14.50 12.06 9.43
CA ASP A 280 13.82 10.84 9.01
C ASP A 280 14.68 9.61 9.32
N GLN A 281 14.02 8.53 9.73
CA GLN A 281 14.63 7.23 9.98
C GLN A 281 13.94 6.19 9.13
N TYR A 282 14.40 5.98 7.90
CA TYR A 282 13.92 4.91 7.04
C TYR A 282 14.84 3.70 7.18
N LEU A 283 14.34 2.63 7.82
CA LEU A 283 15.14 1.49 8.27
C LEU A 283 14.48 0.17 7.87
N PHE A 284 15.30 -0.78 7.44
CA PHE A 284 14.93 -2.16 7.14
C PHE A 284 15.80 -3.09 7.98
N GLY A 285 15.25 -3.82 8.96
CA GLY A 285 16.01 -4.71 9.85
C GLY A 285 15.39 -4.83 11.24
N PRO A 286 15.92 -5.69 12.14
CA PRO A 286 15.43 -5.76 13.51
C PRO A 286 15.73 -4.42 14.19
N THR A 287 14.68 -3.71 14.55
CA THR A 287 14.75 -2.43 15.25
C THR A 287 15.63 -2.57 16.49
N PHE A 288 16.79 -1.92 16.52
CA PHE A 288 17.54 -1.73 17.76
C PHE A 288 16.79 -0.71 18.62
N THR A 289 15.80 -1.18 19.38
CA THR A 289 15.40 -0.53 20.63
C THR A 289 16.27 -1.12 21.72
N THR A 290 17.02 -0.28 22.42
CA THR A 290 18.01 -0.60 23.46
C THR A 290 17.46 -1.27 24.74
N ASP A 291 16.30 -1.94 24.69
CA ASP A 291 15.63 -2.53 25.86
C ASP A 291 15.46 -4.06 25.81
N LEU A 292 16.04 -4.77 24.84
CA LEU A 292 16.16 -6.23 24.89
C LEU A 292 17.63 -6.62 24.96
N GLY A 293 18.06 -7.04 26.15
CA GLY A 293 19.41 -7.51 26.42
C GLY A 293 19.82 -8.75 25.60
N PRO A 294 21.09 -9.15 25.70
CA PRO A 294 21.71 -10.15 24.83
C PRO A 294 21.19 -11.54 25.19
N ALA A 295 20.14 -12.00 24.51
CA ALA A 295 19.69 -13.38 24.61
C ALA A 295 19.29 -13.94 23.23
N ALA A 296 20.07 -14.93 22.79
CA ALA A 296 19.76 -15.93 21.78
C ALA A 296 19.59 -15.47 20.30
N GLY A 297 20.73 -15.26 19.63
CA GLY A 297 21.16 -16.21 18.58
C GLY A 297 20.23 -16.54 17.40
N LEU A 298 19.35 -15.64 16.94
CA LEU A 298 18.63 -15.80 15.67
C LEU A 298 19.22 -14.84 14.62
N PRO A 299 20.05 -15.31 13.66
CA PRO A 299 20.50 -14.46 12.57
C PRO A 299 19.31 -14.07 11.69
N CYS A 300 19.18 -12.77 11.44
CA CYS A 300 18.24 -12.23 10.47
C CYS A 300 18.43 -12.92 9.10
N ARG A 301 17.41 -13.65 8.63
CA ARG A 301 17.40 -14.29 7.30
C ARG A 301 17.26 -13.28 6.13
N GLY A 302 17.48 -11.98 6.38
CA GLY A 302 17.18 -10.84 5.49
C GLY A 302 18.27 -10.47 4.47
N PHE A 303 19.53 -10.53 4.88
CA PHE A 303 20.68 -10.13 4.07
C PHE A 303 21.67 -11.30 4.00
N VAL A 304 22.16 -11.62 2.82
CA VAL A 304 23.12 -12.71 2.63
C VAL A 304 24.51 -12.24 3.09
N GLN A 305 25.08 -12.94 4.06
CA GLN A 305 26.36 -12.56 4.70
C GLN A 305 27.60 -12.81 3.81
N GLY A 306 27.44 -13.46 2.65
CA GLY A 306 28.53 -13.79 1.71
C GLY A 306 28.72 -12.80 0.55
N GLY A 307 27.76 -11.91 0.31
CA GLY A 307 27.78 -10.98 -0.82
C GLY A 307 26.39 -10.45 -1.16
N GLY A 308 26.32 -9.45 -2.04
CA GLY A 308 25.08 -8.86 -2.50
C GLY A 308 25.30 -7.66 -3.42
N ALA A 309 24.20 -7.04 -3.85
CA ALA A 309 24.21 -5.77 -4.55
C ALA A 309 23.08 -4.85 -4.09
N MET A 310 23.36 -3.55 -4.09
CA MET A 310 22.39 -2.47 -3.89
C MET A 310 22.33 -1.63 -5.15
N ILE A 311 21.13 -1.43 -5.66
CA ILE A 311 20.86 -0.47 -6.74
C ILE A 311 19.97 0.62 -6.16
N GLU A 312 20.35 1.88 -6.35
CA GLU A 312 19.62 3.04 -5.86
C GLU A 312 19.49 4.08 -6.97
N GLN A 313 18.29 4.62 -7.16
CA GLN A 313 18.07 5.84 -7.90
C GLN A 313 17.63 6.94 -6.93
N PHE A 314 18.34 8.05 -6.94
CA PHE A 314 18.15 9.12 -5.97
C PHE A 314 18.46 10.50 -6.55
N ASP A 315 17.98 11.53 -5.88
CA ASP A 315 18.48 12.90 -6.03
C ASP A 315 18.63 13.55 -4.65
N THR A 316 19.51 14.55 -4.54
CA THR A 316 19.68 15.28 -3.28
C THR A 316 19.70 16.80 -3.47
N GLU A 317 19.18 17.50 -2.47
CA GLU A 317 19.21 18.94 -2.27
C GLU A 317 20.57 19.46 -1.78
N SER A 318 21.48 18.55 -1.41
CA SER A 318 22.85 18.85 -1.00
C SER A 318 23.57 19.68 -2.08
N ASP A 319 24.53 20.51 -1.66
CA ASP A 319 25.41 21.23 -2.58
C ASP A 319 26.51 20.32 -3.17
N GLY A 320 26.57 19.05 -2.76
CA GLY A 320 27.57 18.08 -3.19
C GLY A 320 28.92 18.19 -2.48
N THR A 321 29.12 19.22 -1.64
CA THR A 321 30.38 19.45 -0.94
C THR A 321 30.40 18.83 0.45
N SER A 322 29.23 18.78 1.09
CA SER A 322 29.03 18.12 2.39
C SER A 322 29.04 16.60 2.26
N THR A 323 29.54 15.91 3.27
CA THR A 323 29.43 14.44 3.34
C THR A 323 28.00 14.04 3.69
N PHE A 324 27.42 13.11 2.93
CA PHE A 324 26.11 12.53 3.23
C PHE A 324 26.04 11.09 2.75
N THR A 325 25.28 10.27 3.46
CA THR A 325 25.14 8.84 3.15
C THR A 325 23.88 8.59 2.34
N ILE A 326 24.00 7.80 1.27
CA ILE A 326 22.87 7.38 0.43
C ILE A 326 22.17 6.18 1.06
N TRP A 327 22.94 5.19 1.46
CA TRP A 327 22.47 4.05 2.25
C TRP A 327 23.61 3.42 3.04
N SER A 328 23.24 2.74 4.13
CA SER A 328 24.17 2.00 4.99
C SER A 328 23.54 0.67 5.38
N LEU A 329 24.20 -0.43 5.03
CA LEU A 329 23.94 -1.77 5.53
C LEU A 329 24.87 -2.01 6.73
N TYR A 330 24.35 -2.32 7.91
CA TYR A 330 25.17 -2.37 9.11
C TYR A 330 24.64 -3.35 10.16
N THR A 331 25.54 -3.75 11.06
CA THR A 331 25.19 -4.31 12.37
C THR A 331 25.55 -3.34 13.47
N ASP A 332 26.72 -2.71 13.36
CA ASP A 332 27.25 -1.78 14.35
C ASP A 332 28.28 -0.84 13.69
N SER A 333 29.02 -0.09 14.50
CA SER A 333 30.07 0.82 14.02
C SER A 333 31.28 0.09 13.41
N SER A 334 31.44 -1.20 13.69
CA SER A 334 32.56 -2.06 13.30
C SER A 334 32.24 -2.96 12.11
N ASN A 335 30.97 -3.17 11.78
CA ASN A 335 30.51 -4.05 10.70
C ASN A 335 29.46 -3.34 9.86
N TYR A 336 29.87 -2.80 8.72
CA TYR A 336 28.98 -2.09 7.81
C TYR A 336 29.48 -2.04 6.37
N ILE A 337 28.55 -1.81 5.45
CA ILE A 337 28.74 -1.52 4.04
C ILE A 337 27.97 -0.24 3.74
N GLU A 338 28.64 0.78 3.23
CA GLU A 338 28.07 2.12 3.11
C GLU A 338 28.41 2.74 1.76
N LEU A 339 27.40 3.35 1.13
CA LEU A 339 27.58 4.24 0.00
C LEU A 339 27.27 5.68 0.44
N ARG A 340 28.26 6.55 0.29
CA ARG A 340 28.16 7.96 0.63
C ARG A 340 28.75 8.85 -0.45
N ILE A 341 28.37 10.12 -0.42
CA ILE A 341 29.07 11.18 -1.13
C ILE A 341 29.97 11.89 -0.13
N ALA A 342 31.23 12.09 -0.49
CA ALA A 342 32.20 12.83 0.32
C ALA A 342 33.06 13.69 -0.61
N ALA A 343 33.17 14.99 -0.32
CA ALA A 343 33.92 15.95 -1.13
C ALA A 343 33.57 15.88 -2.64
N GLY A 344 32.28 15.74 -2.98
CA GLY A 344 31.80 15.68 -4.36
C GLY A 344 32.03 14.36 -5.11
N ALA A 345 32.59 13.33 -4.46
CA ALA A 345 32.84 12.02 -5.05
C ALA A 345 32.00 10.92 -4.41
N TYR A 346 31.72 9.86 -5.16
CA TYR A 346 31.11 8.64 -4.62
C TYR A 346 32.15 7.90 -3.80
N GLN A 347 31.73 7.37 -2.65
CA GLN A 347 32.56 6.54 -1.79
C GLN A 347 31.77 5.32 -1.31
N PHE A 348 32.23 4.13 -1.71
CA PHE A 348 31.67 2.83 -1.33
C PHE A 348 32.66 2.08 -0.45
N VAL A 349 32.28 1.85 0.81
CA VAL A 349 33.18 1.32 1.86
C VAL A 349 32.57 0.09 2.50
N GLY A 350 33.39 -0.91 2.76
CA GLY A 350 33.05 -2.03 3.63
C GLY A 350 34.03 -2.15 4.79
N VAL A 351 33.50 -2.24 6.00
CA VAL A 351 34.27 -2.35 7.25
C VAL A 351 33.80 -3.59 7.99
N SER A 352 34.73 -4.46 8.37
CA SER A 352 34.47 -5.68 9.16
C SER A 352 35.41 -5.73 10.35
N GLY A 353 34.86 -5.94 11.55
CA GLY A 353 35.65 -5.92 12.80
C GLY A 353 36.36 -4.59 13.06
N GLY A 354 35.82 -3.46 12.58
CA GLY A 354 36.39 -2.12 12.73
C GLY A 354 37.49 -1.80 11.72
N VAL A 355 37.84 -2.73 10.83
CA VAL A 355 38.87 -2.55 9.81
C VAL A 355 38.23 -2.37 8.44
N THR A 356 38.65 -1.34 7.70
CA THR A 356 38.22 -1.15 6.31
C THR A 356 38.75 -2.28 5.44
N LYS A 357 37.84 -3.08 4.87
CA LYS A 357 38.15 -4.21 3.99
C LYS A 357 38.20 -3.80 2.53
N TRP A 358 37.42 -2.79 2.17
CA TRP A 358 37.55 -2.10 0.87
C TRP A 358 37.06 -0.66 0.97
N SER A 359 37.59 0.19 0.09
CA SER A 359 37.08 1.53 -0.17
C SER A 359 37.26 1.83 -1.65
N ILE A 360 36.16 2.09 -2.36
CA ILE A 360 36.15 2.57 -3.73
C ILE A 360 35.75 4.04 -3.66
N SER A 361 36.55 4.94 -4.24
CA SER A 361 36.26 6.37 -4.22
C SER A 361 36.60 7.01 -5.55
N GLY A 362 35.65 7.77 -6.12
CA GLY A 362 35.84 8.38 -7.42
C GLY A 362 34.53 8.89 -8.05
N GLY A 363 34.64 9.30 -9.31
CA GLY A 363 33.55 9.93 -10.04
C GLY A 363 33.23 11.34 -9.54
N SER A 364 32.35 12.02 -10.27
CA SER A 364 31.84 13.34 -9.90
C SER A 364 30.34 13.25 -9.67
N TYR A 365 29.91 13.53 -8.44
CA TYR A 365 28.50 13.60 -8.09
C TYR A 365 27.90 14.91 -8.65
N ALA A 366 26.77 14.80 -9.33
CA ALA A 366 26.00 15.94 -9.82
C ALA A 366 24.83 16.21 -8.85
N PRO A 367 24.88 17.26 -8.01
CA PRO A 367 23.83 17.55 -7.05
C PRO A 367 22.52 17.92 -7.76
N ARG A 368 21.38 17.57 -7.16
CA ARG A 368 20.01 17.86 -7.66
C ARG A 368 19.67 17.22 -9.01
N ALA A 369 20.58 16.44 -9.59
CA ALA A 369 20.28 15.56 -10.70
C ALA A 369 19.81 14.19 -10.19
N VAL A 370 18.96 13.54 -10.98
CA VAL A 370 18.65 12.12 -10.74
C VAL A 370 19.88 11.29 -11.08
N VAL A 371 20.38 10.56 -10.09
CA VAL A 371 21.54 9.68 -10.18
C VAL A 371 21.07 8.24 -9.96
N THR A 372 21.61 7.31 -10.74
CA THR A 372 21.43 5.87 -10.50
C THR A 372 22.77 5.24 -10.19
N VAL A 373 22.87 4.50 -9.10
CA VAL A 373 24.08 3.80 -8.65
C VAL A 373 23.82 2.31 -8.50
N ALA A 374 24.82 1.50 -8.79
CA ALA A 374 24.83 0.07 -8.50
C ALA A 374 26.14 -0.29 -7.79
N ALA A 375 26.04 -0.78 -6.56
CA ALA A 375 27.18 -1.25 -5.78
C ALA A 375 27.01 -2.74 -5.50
N ALA A 376 28.05 -3.53 -5.77
CA ALA A 376 28.03 -4.98 -5.55
C ALA A 376 29.28 -5.44 -4.84
N TRP A 377 29.16 -6.50 -4.03
CA TRP A 377 30.24 -7.01 -3.20
C TRP A 377 30.13 -8.51 -2.96
N MET A 378 31.27 -9.15 -2.82
CA MET A 378 31.50 -10.47 -2.24
C MET A 378 32.97 -10.59 -1.82
N ALA A 379 33.35 -11.66 -1.14
CA ALA A 379 34.77 -11.93 -0.89
C ALA A 379 35.53 -12.01 -2.23
N GLY A 380 36.64 -11.28 -2.34
CA GLY A 380 37.48 -11.20 -3.54
C GLY A 380 37.01 -10.22 -4.62
N ARG A 381 35.80 -9.64 -4.54
CA ARG A 381 35.33 -8.65 -5.53
C ARG A 381 34.31 -7.65 -4.98
N ALA A 382 34.54 -6.36 -5.21
CA ALA A 382 33.55 -5.29 -5.04
C ALA A 382 33.61 -4.33 -6.22
N GLU A 383 32.46 -3.80 -6.64
CA GLU A 383 32.36 -2.84 -7.76
C GLU A 383 31.33 -1.75 -7.45
N LEU A 384 31.63 -0.53 -7.92
CA LEU A 384 30.70 0.59 -7.89
C LEU A 384 30.54 1.16 -9.30
N TRP A 385 29.28 1.36 -9.69
CA TRP A 385 28.88 1.99 -10.94
C TRP A 385 27.91 3.14 -10.66
N ALA A 386 28.01 4.21 -11.44
CA ALA A 386 27.07 5.33 -11.41
C ALA A 386 26.73 5.76 -12.83
N ASN A 387 25.45 5.89 -13.13
CA ASN A 387 24.93 6.33 -14.44
C ASN A 387 25.51 5.53 -15.62
N GLY A 388 25.73 4.23 -15.44
CA GLY A 388 26.31 3.35 -16.47
C GLY A 388 27.83 3.37 -16.58
N VAL A 389 28.51 4.19 -15.78
CA VAL A 389 29.97 4.33 -15.79
C VAL A 389 30.57 3.65 -14.56
N SER A 390 31.65 2.88 -14.76
CA SER A 390 32.38 2.27 -13.66
C SER A 390 33.10 3.35 -12.85
N ILE A 391 32.85 3.38 -11.55
CA ILE A 391 33.59 4.24 -10.62
C ILE A 391 34.86 3.53 -10.15
N GLY A 392 34.80 2.21 -9.94
CA GLY A 392 35.96 1.42 -9.62
C GLY A 392 35.62 0.03 -9.09
N SER A 393 36.67 -0.73 -8.78
CA SER A 393 36.61 -2.08 -8.23
C SER A 393 37.61 -2.28 -7.10
N ALA A 394 37.35 -3.21 -6.20
CA ALA A 394 38.26 -3.63 -5.13
C ALA A 394 38.19 -5.15 -4.90
N THR A 395 39.13 -5.69 -4.11
CA THR A 395 39.22 -7.12 -3.77
C THR A 395 39.12 -7.31 -2.24
N PRO A 396 37.92 -7.33 -1.65
CA PRO A 396 37.73 -7.54 -0.22
C PRO A 396 38.28 -8.88 0.24
N ASP A 397 39.05 -8.90 1.33
CA ASP A 397 39.50 -10.12 2.01
C ASP A 397 38.39 -10.76 2.87
N ALA A 398 37.42 -9.95 3.31
CA ALA A 398 36.24 -10.38 4.05
C ALA A 398 35.03 -9.48 3.74
N VAL A 399 33.83 -10.02 3.92
CA VAL A 399 32.56 -9.29 3.86
C VAL A 399 32.03 -9.12 5.28
N PRO A 400 31.64 -7.91 5.70
CA PRO A 400 31.08 -7.70 7.02
C PRO A 400 29.71 -8.35 7.18
N SER A 401 29.45 -8.82 8.40
CA SER A 401 28.11 -9.26 8.79
C SER A 401 27.21 -8.03 8.92
N VAL A 402 26.06 -8.02 8.25
CA VAL A 402 25.11 -6.90 8.28
C VAL A 402 23.70 -7.39 8.66
N GLN A 403 22.94 -6.53 9.34
CA GLN A 403 21.62 -6.89 9.89
C GLN A 403 20.53 -5.86 9.61
N ALA A 404 20.90 -4.61 9.36
CA ALA A 404 20.00 -3.51 9.08
C ALA A 404 20.44 -2.72 7.85
N LEU A 405 19.49 -2.07 7.19
CA LEU A 405 19.71 -1.15 6.07
C LEU A 405 18.99 0.16 6.39
N THR A 406 19.68 1.29 6.26
CA THR A 406 19.07 2.62 6.33
C THR A 406 19.37 3.42 5.07
N PHE A 407 18.45 4.32 4.71
CA PHE A 407 18.58 5.23 3.58
C PHE A 407 18.76 6.66 4.04
N PHE A 408 19.51 7.43 3.25
CA PHE A 408 19.74 8.87 3.39
C PHE A 408 20.33 9.27 4.75
N ARG A 409 21.01 8.32 5.41
CA ARG A 409 21.62 8.48 6.71
C ARG A 409 22.69 7.41 6.90
N ASP A 410 23.72 7.72 7.67
CA ASP A 410 24.68 6.72 8.14
C ASP A 410 24.16 5.99 9.39
N ARG A 411 24.81 4.88 9.71
CA ARG A 411 24.55 4.07 10.91
C ARG A 411 24.57 4.86 12.23
N SER A 412 25.37 5.92 12.33
CA SER A 412 25.49 6.81 13.50
C SER A 412 24.47 7.94 13.52
N GLY A 413 23.86 8.21 12.38
CA GLY A 413 22.84 9.21 12.24
C GLY A 413 23.28 10.66 12.05
N VAL A 414 24.55 10.87 11.69
CA VAL A 414 25.26 12.15 11.66
C VAL A 414 25.33 12.76 10.26
N ASN A 415 25.32 11.94 9.20
CA ASN A 415 25.51 12.39 7.82
C ASN A 415 24.23 12.22 6.98
N PRO A 416 23.14 12.97 7.27
CA PRO A 416 21.90 12.84 6.54
C PRO A 416 22.02 13.41 5.13
N ALA A 417 21.37 12.74 4.18
CA ALA A 417 21.06 13.30 2.88
C ALA A 417 19.67 13.96 2.93
N TYR A 418 19.44 14.90 2.01
CA TYR A 418 18.18 15.63 1.86
C TYR A 418 17.72 15.47 0.42
N GLY A 419 16.53 14.93 0.17
CA GLY A 419 16.02 14.72 -1.19
C GLY A 419 15.24 13.42 -1.31
N HIS A 420 15.31 12.77 -2.46
CA HIS A 420 14.42 11.66 -2.78
C HIS A 420 15.19 10.35 -2.98
N SER A 421 14.82 9.32 -2.22
CA SER A 421 15.02 7.92 -2.63
C SER A 421 13.92 7.59 -3.62
N ARG A 422 14.26 7.48 -4.91
CA ARG A 422 13.27 7.27 -5.97
C ARG A 422 12.95 5.80 -6.16
N ARG A 423 13.99 4.98 -6.21
CA ARG A 423 13.92 3.53 -6.43
C ARG A 423 15.09 2.84 -5.77
N HIS A 424 14.85 1.69 -5.17
CA HIS A 424 15.91 0.92 -4.54
C HIS A 424 15.66 -0.58 -4.66
N ALA A 425 16.74 -1.35 -4.81
CA ALA A 425 16.69 -2.80 -4.87
C ALA A 425 17.92 -3.40 -4.17
N TYR A 426 17.69 -4.44 -3.36
CA TYR A 426 18.73 -5.30 -2.82
C TYR A 426 18.68 -6.66 -3.53
N LEU A 427 19.84 -7.13 -3.99
CA LEU A 427 20.02 -8.44 -4.59
C LEU A 427 20.94 -9.27 -3.71
N ALA A 428 20.46 -10.45 -3.31
CA ALA A 428 21.22 -11.41 -2.51
C ALA A 428 22.46 -11.95 -3.25
N THR A 429 22.46 -11.89 -4.57
CA THR A 429 23.56 -12.32 -5.44
C THR A 429 24.02 -11.15 -6.31
N PRO A 430 25.34 -10.85 -6.36
CA PRO A 430 25.88 -9.80 -7.21
C PRO A 430 25.66 -10.05 -8.72
N PRO A 431 24.97 -9.17 -9.46
CA PRO A 431 24.74 -9.34 -10.88
C PRO A 431 25.89 -8.74 -11.70
N TRP A 432 27.11 -9.28 -11.55
CA TRP A 432 28.36 -8.68 -12.06
C TRP A 432 28.31 -8.15 -13.51
N SER A 433 27.73 -8.93 -14.43
CA SER A 433 27.63 -8.57 -15.84
C SER A 433 26.57 -7.53 -16.16
N ALA A 434 25.63 -7.25 -15.24
CA ALA A 434 24.52 -6.34 -15.43
C ALA A 434 24.68 -4.99 -14.71
N LEU A 435 25.69 -4.82 -13.84
CA LEU A 435 25.88 -3.60 -13.03
C LEU A 435 25.96 -2.31 -13.86
N SER A 436 26.62 -2.36 -15.01
CA SER A 436 26.68 -1.24 -15.95
C SER A 436 25.29 -0.85 -16.46
N SER A 437 24.47 -1.82 -16.83
CA SER A 437 23.11 -1.56 -17.30
C SER A 437 22.18 -1.10 -16.17
N LEU A 438 22.24 -1.75 -15.00
CA LEU A 438 21.39 -1.48 -13.83
C LEU A 438 21.67 -0.11 -13.20
N SER A 439 22.88 0.42 -13.37
CA SER A 439 23.24 1.78 -12.95
C SER A 439 22.75 2.87 -13.92
N THR A 440 21.91 2.56 -14.92
CA THR A 440 21.31 3.56 -15.81
C THR A 440 19.80 3.72 -15.57
N THR A 441 19.26 4.92 -15.80
CA THR A 441 17.82 5.21 -15.72
C THR A 441 16.99 4.27 -16.62
N THR A 442 17.53 3.87 -17.78
CA THR A 442 16.91 2.94 -18.72
C THR A 442 17.03 1.47 -18.34
N GLY A 443 18.10 1.06 -17.63
CA GLY A 443 18.28 -0.32 -17.19
C GLY A 443 17.20 -0.78 -16.23
N TRP A 444 16.75 0.12 -15.36
CA TRP A 444 15.57 -0.10 -14.50
C TRP A 444 14.28 -0.33 -15.28
N SER A 445 14.10 0.32 -16.43
CA SER A 445 12.91 0.09 -17.28
C SER A 445 12.89 -1.31 -17.91
N ARG A 446 14.01 -2.05 -17.92
CA ARG A 446 14.04 -3.48 -18.31
C ARG A 446 13.65 -4.41 -17.15
N LEU A 447 13.69 -3.94 -15.90
CA LEU A 447 13.01 -4.57 -14.78
C LEU A 447 11.50 -4.23 -14.74
N GLY A 448 11.04 -3.17 -15.43
CA GLY A 448 9.67 -2.63 -15.32
C GLY A 448 8.85 -2.39 -16.61
N ARG A 449 9.26 -2.84 -17.81
CA ARG A 449 8.46 -2.66 -19.04
C ARG A 449 7.51 -3.82 -19.29
N ALA A 450 6.37 -3.78 -18.58
CA ALA A 450 5.08 -4.20 -19.12
C ALA A 450 3.99 -3.24 -18.60
N GLY A 451 3.81 -2.12 -19.31
CA GLY A 451 2.57 -1.32 -19.34
C GLY A 451 2.30 -0.37 -18.16
N ALA A 452 2.57 0.93 -18.34
CA ALA A 452 1.96 1.98 -17.52
C ALA A 452 1.80 3.27 -18.33
N THR A 453 0.58 3.59 -18.74
CA THR A 453 0.16 4.97 -19.01
C THR A 453 -1.36 5.09 -18.94
N ALA A 454 -1.84 6.07 -18.15
CA ALA A 454 -3.20 6.63 -18.07
C ALA A 454 -4.24 6.01 -17.11
N VAL A 455 -4.14 6.24 -15.79
CA VAL A 455 -5.30 6.22 -14.87
C VAL A 455 -5.03 7.09 -13.63
N VAL A 456 -5.65 8.26 -13.47
CA VAL A 456 -5.54 9.06 -12.21
C VAL A 456 -6.88 9.61 -11.67
N PRO A 457 -7.88 10.01 -12.48
CA PRO A 457 -9.11 10.58 -11.90
C PRO A 457 -10.10 9.55 -11.30
N ALA A 458 -10.18 8.33 -11.84
CA ALA A 458 -11.14 7.31 -11.40
C ALA A 458 -10.76 6.60 -10.07
N VAL A 459 -9.47 6.64 -9.69
CA VAL A 459 -8.94 5.97 -8.48
C VAL A 459 -9.44 6.62 -7.18
N LYS A 460 -9.77 7.92 -7.22
CA LYS A 460 -10.17 8.69 -6.02
C LYS A 460 -11.60 8.41 -5.52
N ALA A 461 -12.50 7.97 -6.40
CA ALA A 461 -13.88 7.61 -6.01
C ALA A 461 -13.96 6.16 -5.50
N ALA A 462 -13.17 5.25 -6.08
CA ALA A 462 -13.12 3.84 -5.69
C ALA A 462 -12.43 3.60 -4.32
N LEU A 463 -11.46 4.43 -3.92
CA LEU A 463 -10.72 4.23 -2.65
C LEU A 463 -11.56 4.48 -1.38
N ALA A 464 -12.59 5.33 -1.45
CA ALA A 464 -13.44 5.65 -0.29
C ALA A 464 -14.40 4.51 0.09
N VAL A 465 -14.77 3.67 -0.88
CA VAL A 465 -15.57 2.45 -0.66
C VAL A 465 -14.65 1.26 -0.33
N PHE A 466 -13.44 1.20 -0.91
CA PHE A 466 -12.49 0.08 -0.79
C PHE A 466 -11.80 -0.12 0.58
N ASN A 467 -11.59 0.93 1.38
CA ASN A 467 -11.04 0.78 2.75
C ASN A 467 -11.96 -0.01 3.71
N SER A 468 -13.14 -0.41 3.26
CA SER A 468 -14.07 -1.27 4.00
C SER A 468 -14.00 -2.76 3.63
N THR A 469 -13.27 -3.17 2.57
CA THR A 469 -13.48 -4.51 1.96
C THR A 469 -12.21 -5.37 1.79
N TYR A 470 -11.00 -4.85 2.01
CA TYR A 470 -9.91 -5.66 2.59
C TYR A 470 -9.61 -5.03 3.93
N PRO A 471 -10.20 -5.55 5.01
CA PRO A 471 -9.92 -5.03 6.32
C PRO A 471 -8.43 -5.29 6.55
N ALA A 472 -7.61 -4.22 6.63
CA ALA A 472 -6.17 -4.33 6.83
C ALA A 472 -5.91 -5.35 7.93
N TYR A 473 -4.96 -6.29 7.76
CA TYR A 473 -4.69 -7.30 8.79
C TYR A 473 -4.71 -6.66 10.17
N SER A 474 -5.32 -7.35 11.14
CA SER A 474 -5.24 -6.86 12.51
C SER A 474 -3.75 -6.61 12.79
N THR A 475 -3.41 -5.40 13.25
CA THR A 475 -2.03 -5.04 13.62
C THR A 475 -1.60 -5.80 14.87
N GLU A 476 -2.54 -6.47 15.53
CA GLU A 476 -2.24 -7.46 16.56
C GLU A 476 -1.51 -8.64 15.92
N THR A 477 -0.34 -8.95 16.45
CA THR A 477 0.43 -10.16 16.12
C THR A 477 0.15 -11.19 17.22
N PRO A 478 -0.99 -11.89 17.21
CA PRO A 478 -1.26 -12.85 18.27
C PRO A 478 -0.32 -14.04 18.12
N THR A 479 0.06 -14.63 19.26
CA THR A 479 0.81 -15.88 19.24
C THR A 479 -0.18 -17.04 19.09
N ILE A 480 0.17 -17.98 18.21
CA ILE A 480 -0.63 -19.18 17.96
C ILE A 480 0.08 -20.36 18.59
N THR A 481 -0.63 -21.14 19.37
CA THR A 481 -0.09 -22.36 20.00
C THR A 481 -1.05 -23.50 19.79
N VAL A 482 -0.54 -24.63 19.32
CA VAL A 482 -1.31 -25.85 19.11
C VAL A 482 -0.89 -26.86 20.18
N TYR A 483 -1.87 -27.53 20.79
CA TYR A 483 -1.61 -28.58 21.78
C TYR A 483 -2.70 -29.66 21.78
N ASN A 484 -2.35 -30.81 22.36
CA ASN A 484 -3.23 -31.95 22.50
C ASN A 484 -4.30 -31.64 23.58
N PRO A 485 -5.61 -31.84 23.32
CA PRO A 485 -6.65 -31.65 24.32
C PRO A 485 -6.55 -32.59 25.53
N TYR A 486 -5.79 -33.69 25.43
CA TYR A 486 -5.50 -34.58 26.54
C TYR A 486 -4.26 -34.18 27.35
N ASP A 487 -3.43 -33.27 26.83
CA ASP A 487 -2.27 -32.67 27.52
C ASP A 487 -2.64 -31.32 28.14
N ASP A 488 -3.84 -31.23 28.73
CA ASP A 488 -4.34 -30.07 29.48
C ASP A 488 -3.66 -29.94 30.86
N SER A 489 -2.56 -30.68 31.11
CA SER A 489 -1.88 -30.79 32.40
C SER A 489 -1.35 -29.45 32.95
N GLY A 490 -1.20 -28.43 32.08
CA GLY A 490 -0.82 -27.06 32.43
C GLY A 490 -1.93 -26.00 32.27
N VAL A 491 -3.17 -26.38 31.93
CA VAL A 491 -4.26 -25.45 31.61
C VAL A 491 -5.23 -25.33 32.80
N SER A 492 -4.73 -24.91 33.96
CA SER A 492 -5.59 -24.53 35.09
C SER A 492 -6.17 -23.13 34.88
N GLY A 493 -7.40 -22.89 35.36
CA GLY A 493 -8.02 -21.56 35.30
C GLY A 493 -8.59 -21.16 33.93
N TRP A 494 -9.10 -22.11 33.14
CA TRP A 494 -9.83 -21.84 31.90
C TRP A 494 -11.30 -22.23 32.02
N THR A 495 -12.20 -21.38 31.49
CA THR A 495 -13.61 -21.71 31.32
C THR A 495 -13.80 -22.34 29.95
N THR A 496 -14.16 -23.62 29.95
CA THR A 496 -14.59 -24.28 28.71
C THR A 496 -16.05 -23.95 28.48
N TYR A 497 -16.40 -23.60 27.25
CA TYR A 497 -17.78 -23.52 26.79
C TYR A 497 -18.04 -24.79 25.96
N PRO A 498 -18.35 -25.93 26.63
CA PRO A 498 -18.42 -27.20 25.96
C PRO A 498 -19.64 -27.27 25.05
N VAL A 499 -19.49 -28.01 23.96
CA VAL A 499 -20.59 -28.47 23.11
C VAL A 499 -21.16 -29.76 23.75
N ALA A 500 -21.67 -29.70 24.98
CA ALA A 500 -22.10 -30.91 25.70
C ALA A 500 -23.56 -31.30 25.37
N SER A 501 -23.73 -32.52 24.85
CA SER A 501 -24.95 -33.34 24.81
C SER A 501 -26.24 -32.65 24.34
N TYR A 502 -26.44 -32.65 23.00
CA TYR A 502 -27.72 -32.42 22.31
C TYR A 502 -28.72 -31.50 23.02
N ASN A 503 -28.49 -30.19 22.94
CA ASN A 503 -29.51 -29.14 22.80
C ASN A 503 -28.80 -27.78 22.61
N PHE A 504 -28.41 -27.47 21.37
CA PHE A 504 -28.35 -26.06 20.97
C PHE A 504 -29.71 -25.70 20.40
N SER A 505 -30.37 -24.80 21.12
CA SER A 505 -31.40 -23.93 20.58
C SER A 505 -30.80 -22.53 20.52
N LEU A 506 -30.35 -22.11 19.36
CA LEU A 506 -30.77 -20.82 18.84
C LEU A 506 -31.31 -21.10 17.43
N ASN A 507 -32.59 -20.81 17.26
CA ASN A 507 -33.40 -20.87 16.04
C ASN A 507 -33.83 -19.40 15.78
N GLN A 508 -34.17 -18.90 14.59
CA GLN A 508 -34.09 -19.32 13.19
C GLN A 508 -34.55 -18.09 12.37
N ARG A 509 -33.73 -17.63 11.42
CA ARG A 509 -33.98 -16.68 10.29
C ARG A 509 -34.41 -15.23 10.63
N SER A 510 -33.91 -14.21 9.93
CA SER A 510 -33.91 -14.02 8.46
C SER A 510 -32.57 -13.97 7.71
N ASP A 511 -31.40 -14.07 8.34
CA ASP A 511 -30.17 -13.56 7.69
C ASP A 511 -28.81 -14.22 8.11
N TRP A 512 -28.80 -15.54 8.30
CA TRP A 512 -27.87 -16.42 9.06
C TRP A 512 -26.38 -16.48 8.63
N SER A 513 -25.40 -16.96 9.46
CA SER A 513 -25.38 -18.29 10.14
C SER A 513 -24.54 -18.46 11.43
N PHE A 514 -25.13 -19.21 12.38
CA PHE A 514 -24.57 -20.42 13.01
C PHE A 514 -25.42 -21.61 12.53
N ILE A 515 -24.88 -22.78 12.12
CA ILE A 515 -25.67 -24.02 12.03
C ILE A 515 -24.84 -25.21 12.50
N PHE A 516 -25.31 -25.92 13.54
CA PHE A 516 -25.15 -27.37 13.70
C PHE A 516 -26.44 -27.94 14.30
N GLN A 517 -27.04 -28.95 13.68
CA GLN A 517 -27.98 -29.85 14.35
C GLN A 517 -27.79 -31.27 13.79
N TYR A 518 -27.76 -32.29 14.67
CA TYR A 518 -28.31 -33.61 14.37
C TYR A 518 -29.27 -34.05 15.48
N PRO A 519 -30.31 -34.86 15.18
CA PRO A 519 -31.24 -35.40 16.16
C PRO A 519 -30.70 -36.65 16.86
N ALA A 520 -31.38 -37.01 17.95
CA ALA A 520 -31.12 -38.16 18.79
C ALA A 520 -31.20 -39.51 18.04
N THR A 521 -30.18 -40.33 18.26
CA THR A 521 -30.17 -41.80 18.41
C THR A 521 -31.02 -42.64 17.45
N GLY A 522 -30.35 -43.50 16.67
CA GLY A 522 -31.05 -44.65 16.09
C GLY A 522 -30.36 -45.52 15.05
N SER A 523 -29.09 -45.34 14.66
CA SER A 523 -28.42 -46.36 13.85
C SER A 523 -26.90 -46.34 13.98
N THR A 524 -26.39 -47.52 14.32
CA THR A 524 -25.00 -47.93 14.19
C THR A 524 -24.59 -47.92 12.71
N ASN A 525 -23.43 -47.33 12.42
CA ASN A 525 -22.80 -47.19 11.11
C ASN A 525 -23.51 -46.28 10.09
N ASP A 526 -22.64 -45.67 9.28
CA ASP A 526 -22.87 -44.83 8.11
C ASP A 526 -23.12 -43.33 8.32
N TYR A 527 -22.07 -42.60 7.94
CA TYR A 527 -22.06 -41.23 7.44
C TYR A 527 -23.40 -40.86 6.79
N TYR A 528 -24.18 -40.01 7.43
CA TYR A 528 -25.19 -39.23 6.72
C TYR A 528 -25.06 -37.77 7.13
N GLN A 529 -24.51 -36.99 6.20
CA GLN A 529 -24.11 -35.59 6.28
C GLN A 529 -25.27 -34.64 5.94
N PRO A 530 -25.32 -33.40 6.46
CA PRO A 530 -26.07 -32.32 5.84
C PRO A 530 -25.27 -31.82 4.61
N PRO A 531 -25.92 -31.37 3.52
CA PRO A 531 -25.25 -31.32 2.20
C PRO A 531 -24.06 -30.37 2.04
N ASN A 532 -23.77 -29.45 2.98
CA ASN A 532 -22.79 -28.36 2.74
C ASN A 532 -21.96 -27.99 3.98
N GLY A 533 -21.02 -28.88 4.31
CA GLY A 533 -20.23 -28.86 5.53
C GLY A 533 -19.10 -27.86 5.66
N ARG A 534 -19.37 -26.64 6.13
CA ARG A 534 -18.39 -25.73 6.75
C ARG A 534 -19.04 -24.83 7.79
N GLY A 535 -18.35 -24.58 8.91
CA GLY A 535 -18.86 -23.77 10.02
C GLY A 535 -18.25 -22.36 10.03
N VAL A 536 -19.10 -21.33 9.99
CA VAL A 536 -18.72 -19.98 10.42
C VAL A 536 -19.01 -19.89 11.91
N VAL A 537 -17.98 -19.61 12.72
CA VAL A 537 -18.12 -19.40 14.16
C VAL A 537 -17.91 -17.93 14.44
N ALA A 538 -18.95 -17.24 14.92
CA ALA A 538 -18.91 -15.79 15.12
C ALA A 538 -19.28 -15.41 16.55
N PHE A 539 -18.34 -14.83 17.28
CA PHE A 539 -18.52 -14.45 18.68
C PHE A 539 -17.78 -13.18 19.02
N ARG A 540 -18.29 -12.43 19.99
CA ARG A 540 -17.55 -11.35 20.63
C ARG A 540 -16.82 -11.90 21.84
N HIS A 541 -15.53 -11.67 21.92
CA HIS A 541 -14.69 -12.09 23.04
C HIS A 541 -14.10 -10.87 23.74
N THR A 542 -14.20 -10.82 25.07
CA THR A 542 -13.53 -9.79 25.87
C THR A 542 -12.48 -10.46 26.73
N GLY A 543 -11.22 -10.30 26.36
CA GLY A 543 -10.15 -11.07 26.94
C GLY A 543 -8.81 -10.99 26.20
N THR A 544 -7.89 -11.85 26.61
CA THR A 544 -6.51 -11.93 26.10
C THR A 544 -6.30 -13.14 25.22
N SER A 545 -7.10 -14.19 25.31
CA SER A 545 -6.92 -15.37 24.44
C SER A 545 -8.14 -16.26 24.36
N PHE A 546 -8.27 -17.00 23.27
CA PHE A 546 -9.21 -18.10 23.16
C PHE A 546 -8.55 -19.32 22.52
N ALA A 547 -9.11 -20.49 22.75
CA ALA A 547 -8.74 -21.71 22.05
C ALA A 547 -9.93 -22.26 21.25
N PHE A 548 -9.69 -22.50 19.96
CA PHE A 548 -10.58 -23.25 19.08
C PHE A 548 -10.30 -24.73 19.23
N ARG A 549 -11.33 -25.53 19.56
CA ARG A 549 -11.24 -26.98 19.56
C ARG A 549 -11.74 -27.49 18.20
N GLY A 550 -10.83 -28.02 17.39
CA GLY A 550 -11.05 -28.43 16.01
C GLY A 550 -10.73 -29.90 15.75
N ARG A 551 -10.90 -30.34 14.49
CA ARG A 551 -10.37 -31.61 14.02
C ARG A 551 -8.95 -31.42 13.45
N SER A 552 -8.13 -32.45 13.58
CA SER A 552 -6.82 -32.52 12.94
C SER A 552 -6.95 -32.31 11.42
N GLY A 553 -6.20 -31.36 10.85
CA GLY A 553 -6.21 -31.03 9.42
C GLY A 553 -7.19 -29.92 9.01
N ASP A 554 -7.93 -29.33 9.94
CA ASP A 554 -8.80 -28.19 9.64
C ASP A 554 -7.96 -26.96 9.24
N ARG A 555 -8.43 -26.16 8.27
CA ARG A 555 -7.89 -24.84 7.93
C ARG A 555 -8.82 -23.77 8.50
N LEU A 556 -8.28 -22.89 9.35
CA LEU A 556 -9.03 -21.82 9.99
C LEU A 556 -8.61 -20.46 9.38
N ALA A 557 -9.56 -19.72 8.81
CA ALA A 557 -9.35 -18.29 8.58
C ALA A 557 -10.03 -17.51 9.71
N VAL A 558 -9.23 -16.78 10.47
CA VAL A 558 -9.69 -16.02 11.64
C VAL A 558 -9.73 -14.54 11.30
N PHE A 559 -10.87 -13.92 11.55
CA PHE A 559 -11.08 -12.49 11.41
C PHE A 559 -11.33 -11.88 12.79
N VAL A 560 -10.64 -10.77 13.07
CA VAL A 560 -10.70 -10.00 14.31
C VAL A 560 -11.12 -8.59 13.96
N ASP A 561 -12.28 -8.16 14.45
CA ASP A 561 -12.91 -6.87 14.12
C ASP A 561 -13.05 -6.64 12.61
N GLY A 562 -13.49 -7.71 11.93
CA GLY A 562 -13.59 -7.78 10.49
C GLY A 562 -12.24 -8.00 9.78
N LYS A 563 -11.09 -7.90 10.43
CA LYS A 563 -9.77 -8.00 9.78
C LYS A 563 -9.22 -9.42 9.82
N PRO A 564 -8.80 -10.04 8.71
CA PRO A 564 -8.13 -11.33 8.79
C PRO A 564 -6.89 -11.21 9.67
N LEU A 565 -6.56 -12.31 10.32
CA LEU A 565 -5.35 -12.44 11.12
C LEU A 565 -4.13 -12.54 10.19
N ALA A 566 -3.03 -11.88 10.57
CA ALA A 566 -1.77 -11.98 9.84
C ALA A 566 -1.29 -13.44 9.81
N GLY A 567 -0.82 -13.92 8.65
CA GLY A 567 -0.38 -15.31 8.45
C GLY A 567 -1.34 -16.21 7.65
N GLY A 568 -2.53 -15.71 7.28
CA GLY A 568 -3.44 -16.42 6.37
C GLY A 568 -4.26 -17.52 7.07
N PHE A 569 -4.33 -18.71 6.47
CA PHE A 569 -5.02 -19.85 7.07
C PHE A 569 -4.15 -20.49 8.15
N ILE A 570 -4.74 -20.73 9.32
CA ILE A 570 -4.13 -21.52 10.38
C ILE A 570 -4.46 -22.98 10.09
N GLU A 571 -3.46 -23.76 9.72
CA GLU A 571 -3.59 -25.21 9.66
C GLU A 571 -3.58 -25.78 11.07
N VAL A 572 -4.58 -26.59 11.35
CA VAL A 572 -4.73 -27.33 12.59
C VAL A 572 -3.87 -28.61 12.46
N PRO A 573 -2.71 -28.71 13.13
CA PRO A 573 -1.74 -29.79 12.93
C PRO A 573 -2.29 -31.17 13.26
N SER A 574 -1.76 -32.20 12.59
CA SER A 574 -2.12 -33.59 12.92
C SER A 574 -1.46 -34.03 14.23
N ALA A 575 -2.28 -34.40 15.22
CA ALA A 575 -1.81 -35.08 16.42
C ALA A 575 -1.96 -36.60 16.23
N SER A 576 -0.89 -37.36 16.43
CA SER A 576 -0.86 -38.81 16.21
C SER A 576 -1.98 -39.54 16.98
N GLY A 577 -2.92 -40.14 16.26
CA GLY A 577 -3.98 -40.97 16.84
C GLY A 577 -5.22 -40.21 17.36
N TYR A 578 -5.31 -38.88 17.20
CA TYR A 578 -6.42 -38.09 17.74
C TYR A 578 -7.29 -37.43 16.66
N SER A 579 -8.60 -37.48 16.84
CA SER A 579 -9.57 -36.83 15.96
C SER A 579 -9.86 -35.36 16.31
N SER A 580 -9.40 -34.85 17.46
CA SER A 580 -9.60 -33.44 17.87
C SER A 580 -8.33 -32.83 18.49
N VAL A 581 -8.06 -31.54 18.21
CA VAL A 581 -6.90 -30.78 18.71
C VAL A 581 -7.29 -29.34 19.11
N ASN A 582 -6.53 -28.71 20.01
CA ASN A 582 -6.76 -27.33 20.44
C ASN A 582 -5.79 -26.37 19.70
N THR A 583 -6.34 -25.30 19.13
CA THR A 583 -5.59 -24.18 18.53
C THR A 583 -5.86 -22.91 19.34
N ARG A 584 -4.88 -22.47 20.12
CA ARG A 584 -4.96 -21.27 20.96
C ARG A 584 -4.41 -20.06 20.23
N ILE A 585 -5.16 -18.97 20.31
CA ILE A 585 -4.84 -17.66 19.76
C ILE A 585 -4.74 -16.68 20.92
N VAL A 586 -3.56 -16.08 21.11
CA VAL A 586 -3.25 -15.21 22.25
C VAL A 586 -3.00 -13.79 21.75
N PHE A 587 -3.86 -12.87 22.19
CA PHE A 587 -3.74 -11.44 21.97
C PHE A 587 -2.86 -10.78 23.03
N GLY A 588 -2.08 -9.77 22.65
CA GLY A 588 -1.17 -9.05 23.55
C GLY A 588 -1.85 -8.12 24.57
N SER A 589 -3.18 -7.97 24.51
CA SER A 589 -3.95 -7.10 25.40
C SER A 589 -5.34 -7.66 25.70
N ALA A 590 -5.84 -7.37 26.89
CA ALA A 590 -7.23 -7.66 27.26
C ALA A 590 -8.15 -6.63 26.60
N ALA A 591 -8.88 -7.02 25.56
CA ALA A 591 -9.79 -6.14 24.84
C ALA A 591 -11.01 -6.91 24.31
N SER A 592 -12.08 -6.16 24.03
CA SER A 592 -13.30 -6.69 23.42
C SER A 592 -13.15 -6.70 21.90
N ARG A 593 -13.32 -7.87 21.28
CA ARG A 593 -13.09 -8.12 19.84
C ARG A 593 -14.24 -8.92 19.24
N ASN A 594 -14.61 -8.60 18.02
CA ASN A 594 -15.49 -9.41 17.18
C ASN A 594 -14.66 -10.47 16.45
N ILE A 595 -14.90 -11.74 16.73
CA ILE A 595 -14.17 -12.86 16.16
C ILE A 595 -15.08 -13.61 15.19
N VAL A 596 -14.62 -13.81 13.96
CA VAL A 596 -15.28 -14.67 12.95
C VAL A 596 -14.27 -15.69 12.45
N ILE A 597 -14.62 -16.97 12.52
CA ILE A 597 -13.75 -18.08 12.11
C ILE A 597 -14.43 -18.85 10.99
N PHE A 598 -13.74 -18.99 9.86
CA PHE A 598 -14.08 -19.93 8.79
C PHE A 598 -13.28 -21.20 8.99
N ALA A 599 -13.95 -22.31 9.28
CA ALA A 599 -13.32 -23.62 9.34
C ALA A 599 -13.60 -24.41 8.07
N SER A 600 -12.56 -24.98 7.45
CA SER A 600 -12.70 -25.77 6.22
C SER A 600 -13.43 -27.11 6.39
N ASN A 601 -13.59 -27.59 7.63
CA ASN A 601 -14.10 -28.93 7.97
C ASN A 601 -15.02 -28.91 9.20
N PHE A 602 -15.75 -30.02 9.44
CA PHE A 602 -16.80 -30.18 10.47
C PHE A 602 -16.32 -30.23 11.94
N GLY A 603 -15.03 -30.10 12.21
CA GLY A 603 -14.38 -30.49 13.47
C GLY A 603 -14.64 -29.64 14.72
N PHE A 604 -15.65 -28.77 14.74
CA PHE A 604 -15.82 -27.83 15.85
C PHE A 604 -16.28 -28.50 17.14
N GLY A 605 -15.39 -28.57 18.12
CA GLY A 605 -15.62 -29.16 19.45
C GLY A 605 -15.84 -28.13 20.57
N GLY A 606 -15.84 -26.83 20.25
CA GLY A 606 -16.11 -25.73 21.19
C GLY A 606 -15.04 -24.63 21.23
N ILE A 607 -15.30 -23.60 22.04
CA ILE A 607 -14.33 -22.53 22.37
C ILE A 607 -13.98 -22.61 23.86
N ARG A 608 -12.73 -22.31 24.19
CA ARG A 608 -12.27 -22.09 25.56
C ARG A 608 -11.70 -20.68 25.69
N VAL A 609 -11.91 -20.05 26.85
CA VAL A 609 -11.28 -18.77 27.22
C VAL A 609 -10.77 -18.85 28.67
N PRO A 610 -9.77 -18.03 29.06
CA PRO A 610 -9.33 -17.91 30.44
C PRO A 610 -10.50 -17.65 31.41
N SER A 611 -10.41 -18.19 32.63
CA SER A 611 -11.40 -17.96 33.68
C SER A 611 -11.47 -16.48 34.04
N GLY A 612 -12.67 -15.91 34.02
CA GLY A 612 -12.91 -14.47 34.20
C GLY A 612 -13.02 -13.68 32.89
N GLU A 613 -12.67 -14.25 31.74
CA GLU A 613 -12.94 -13.66 30.42
C GLU A 613 -14.31 -14.07 29.89
N SER A 614 -14.87 -13.31 28.94
CA SER A 614 -16.25 -13.52 28.46
C SER A 614 -16.35 -13.72 26.94
N ILE A 615 -17.40 -14.44 26.54
CA ILE A 615 -17.80 -14.68 25.16
C ILE A 615 -19.31 -14.43 25.02
N THR A 616 -19.72 -13.75 23.95
CA THR A 616 -21.12 -13.57 23.56
C THR A 616 -21.30 -13.81 22.06
N ALA A 617 -22.52 -14.10 21.60
CA ALA A 617 -22.78 -14.30 20.17
C ALA A 617 -22.59 -13.00 19.38
N LEU A 618 -22.01 -13.08 18.18
CA LEU A 618 -21.90 -11.97 17.24
C LEU A 618 -22.97 -12.09 16.14
N PRO A 619 -23.93 -11.15 16.03
CA PRO A 619 -24.87 -11.12 14.91
C PRO A 619 -24.13 -10.82 13.60
N LEU A 620 -24.37 -11.62 12.57
CA LEU A 620 -23.76 -11.43 11.25
C LEU A 620 -24.63 -10.63 10.25
N SER A 621 -25.77 -10.11 10.72
CA SER A 621 -26.77 -9.36 9.92
C SER A 621 -26.19 -8.21 9.11
N ASP A 622 -25.21 -7.53 9.71
CA ASP A 622 -24.62 -6.28 9.20
C ASP A 622 -23.39 -6.53 8.32
N TYR A 623 -23.03 -7.80 8.12
CA TYR A 623 -21.82 -8.18 7.40
C TYR A 623 -22.10 -8.67 5.98
N PRO A 624 -21.14 -8.48 5.03
CA PRO A 624 -21.31 -8.90 3.64
C PRO A 624 -21.68 -10.38 3.49
N SER A 625 -22.55 -10.65 2.53
CA SER A 625 -23.11 -11.98 2.30
C SER A 625 -23.08 -12.38 0.83
N ILE A 626 -22.87 -13.67 0.59
CA ILE A 626 -22.97 -14.26 -0.74
C ILE A 626 -23.69 -15.61 -0.66
N ARG A 627 -24.63 -15.83 -1.58
CA ARG A 627 -25.14 -17.17 -1.86
C ARG A 627 -24.87 -17.57 -3.28
N CYS A 628 -24.34 -18.77 -3.46
CA CYS A 628 -23.98 -19.30 -4.75
C CYS A 628 -24.84 -20.53 -5.08
N ILE A 629 -25.30 -20.61 -6.32
CA ILE A 629 -25.68 -21.89 -6.93
C ILE A 629 -24.54 -22.34 -7.84
N THR A 630 -24.19 -23.62 -7.73
CA THR A 630 -23.08 -24.16 -8.51
C THR A 630 -23.34 -25.58 -8.99
N ASP A 631 -22.54 -26.00 -9.96
CA ASP A 631 -22.39 -27.39 -10.36
C ASP A 631 -21.41 -28.15 -9.45
N SER A 632 -20.85 -29.26 -9.94
CA SER A 632 -19.88 -30.10 -9.21
C SER A 632 -18.57 -29.38 -8.86
N TYR A 633 -18.23 -28.27 -9.51
CA TYR A 633 -17.07 -27.45 -9.17
C TYR A 633 -17.28 -26.59 -7.92
N GLY A 634 -18.44 -26.68 -7.28
CA GLY A 634 -18.60 -26.16 -5.93
C GLY A 634 -18.00 -27.05 -4.83
N PHE A 635 -17.47 -28.23 -5.18
CA PHE A 635 -16.83 -29.20 -4.26
C PHE A 635 -15.32 -29.40 -4.55
N LEU A 636 -14.58 -30.05 -3.63
CA LEU A 636 -13.26 -30.64 -3.95
C LEU A 636 -13.44 -32.00 -4.62
N SER A 637 -12.50 -32.42 -5.47
CA SER A 637 -12.49 -33.73 -6.14
C SER A 637 -12.64 -34.93 -5.18
N SER A 638 -13.33 -35.98 -5.67
CA SER A 638 -13.59 -37.37 -5.22
C SER A 638 -13.35 -37.91 -3.78
N VAL A 639 -12.83 -37.16 -2.81
CA VAL A 639 -12.56 -37.65 -1.44
C VAL A 639 -12.93 -36.69 -0.32
N ASP A 640 -13.34 -35.45 -0.60
CA ASP A 640 -13.77 -34.54 0.47
C ASP A 640 -14.83 -33.53 -0.03
N TRP A 641 -16.09 -33.77 0.32
CA TRP A 641 -17.26 -33.10 -0.28
C TRP A 641 -17.47 -31.65 0.19
N ALA A 642 -16.43 -30.98 0.68
CA ALA A 642 -16.58 -29.77 1.48
C ALA A 642 -15.91 -28.50 0.91
N SER A 643 -15.09 -28.53 -0.17
CA SER A 643 -14.40 -27.30 -0.62
C SER A 643 -14.27 -26.93 -2.12
N GLY A 644 -15.15 -26.11 -2.67
CA GLY A 644 -14.96 -25.55 -4.00
C GLY A 644 -14.12 -24.25 -4.06
N PRO A 645 -13.56 -23.89 -5.23
CA PRO A 645 -12.87 -22.62 -5.50
C PRO A 645 -13.69 -21.38 -5.12
N TYR A 646 -15.02 -21.45 -5.14
CA TYR A 646 -15.87 -20.30 -4.77
C TYR A 646 -15.82 -19.97 -3.27
N TRP A 647 -15.52 -20.95 -2.42
CA TRP A 647 -15.26 -20.70 -1.00
C TRP A 647 -13.92 -20.00 -0.81
N GLU A 648 -12.88 -20.50 -1.48
CA GLU A 648 -11.54 -19.91 -1.50
C GLU A 648 -11.55 -18.50 -2.13
N MET A 649 -12.55 -18.19 -2.97
CA MET A 649 -12.84 -16.85 -3.45
C MET A 649 -13.51 -15.97 -2.38
N ALA A 650 -14.54 -16.48 -1.69
CA ALA A 650 -15.36 -15.69 -0.79
C ALA A 650 -14.68 -15.33 0.54
N VAL A 651 -13.82 -16.21 1.07
CA VAL A 651 -13.12 -15.99 2.34
C VAL A 651 -12.21 -14.75 2.29
N PRO A 652 -11.32 -14.58 1.29
CA PRO A 652 -10.52 -13.35 1.15
C PRO A 652 -11.35 -12.09 0.89
N LEU A 653 -12.58 -12.23 0.39
CA LEU A 653 -13.48 -11.09 0.16
C LEU A 653 -14.23 -10.66 1.43
N GLY A 654 -14.06 -11.37 2.55
CA GLY A 654 -14.75 -11.05 3.81
C GLY A 654 -16.27 -11.25 3.75
N LEU A 655 -16.73 -12.16 2.89
CA LEU A 655 -18.16 -12.46 2.72
C LEU A 655 -18.62 -13.42 3.82
N TYR A 656 -18.85 -12.87 5.02
CA TYR A 656 -18.96 -13.69 6.22
C TYR A 656 -20.19 -14.57 6.30
N ARG A 657 -21.21 -14.26 5.52
CA ARG A 657 -22.39 -15.11 5.34
C ARG A 657 -22.32 -15.76 3.96
N PHE A 658 -21.56 -16.85 3.88
CA PHE A 658 -21.39 -17.64 2.67
C PHE A 658 -22.31 -18.85 2.67
N GLY A 659 -23.02 -19.09 1.57
CA GLY A 659 -23.71 -20.34 1.33
C GLY A 659 -23.58 -20.79 -0.12
N THR A 660 -23.10 -22.01 -0.35
CA THR A 660 -23.16 -22.65 -1.66
C THR A 660 -24.23 -23.72 -1.69
N ASN A 661 -24.82 -23.92 -2.87
CA ASN A 661 -25.67 -25.07 -3.18
C ASN A 661 -25.08 -25.87 -4.36
N PRO A 662 -23.93 -26.52 -4.15
CA PRO A 662 -23.29 -27.33 -5.15
C PRO A 662 -24.09 -28.62 -5.38
N VAL A 663 -24.34 -28.98 -6.63
CA VAL A 663 -25.01 -30.25 -7.00
C VAL A 663 -24.28 -30.84 -8.21
N GLY A 664 -23.84 -32.08 -8.06
CA GLY A 664 -23.13 -32.80 -9.11
C GLY A 664 -23.97 -32.92 -10.39
N GLY A 665 -23.33 -32.74 -11.55
CA GLY A 665 -24.00 -32.90 -12.84
C GLY A 665 -25.13 -31.90 -13.14
N SER A 666 -25.22 -30.78 -12.39
CA SER A 666 -26.20 -29.71 -12.60
C SER A 666 -25.64 -28.56 -13.45
N GLY A 667 -26.54 -27.71 -13.96
CA GLY A 667 -26.20 -26.56 -14.80
C GLY A 667 -27.41 -25.67 -15.06
N TYR A 668 -27.33 -24.77 -16.04
CA TYR A 668 -28.42 -23.86 -16.41
C TYR A 668 -29.63 -24.61 -17.00
N LEU A 669 -29.40 -25.62 -17.85
CA LEU A 669 -30.44 -26.44 -18.51
C LEU A 669 -30.36 -27.93 -18.12
N THR A 670 -29.11 -28.42 -18.06
CA THR A 670 -28.54 -29.77 -17.98
C THR A 670 -29.06 -30.93 -18.86
N ALA A 671 -28.11 -31.58 -19.55
CA ALA A 671 -28.23 -32.84 -20.30
C ALA A 671 -27.56 -34.04 -19.57
N GLY A 672 -27.34 -33.93 -18.24
CA GLY A 672 -26.69 -34.92 -17.37
C GLY A 672 -27.62 -35.45 -16.25
N GLN A 673 -27.06 -36.11 -15.22
CA GLN A 673 -27.81 -36.73 -14.11
C GLN A 673 -28.28 -35.74 -12.99
N GLY A 674 -28.01 -34.42 -13.12
CA GLY A 674 -28.26 -33.44 -12.05
C GLY A 674 -29.44 -32.49 -12.30
N THR A 675 -29.93 -31.86 -11.22
CA THR A 675 -31.09 -30.94 -11.24
C THR A 675 -30.72 -29.53 -11.76
N PRO A 676 -31.44 -28.96 -12.75
CA PRO A 676 -31.18 -27.62 -13.29
C PRO A 676 -31.19 -26.50 -12.25
N PHE A 677 -30.51 -25.39 -12.53
CA PHE A 677 -30.43 -24.24 -11.63
C PHE A 677 -31.79 -23.59 -11.37
N LEU A 678 -32.67 -23.54 -12.37
CA LEU A 678 -34.02 -22.97 -12.21
C LEU A 678 -34.89 -23.76 -11.23
N ASP A 679 -34.70 -25.07 -11.09
CA ASP A 679 -35.47 -25.90 -10.16
C ASP A 679 -34.98 -25.71 -8.70
N ARG A 680 -33.77 -25.16 -8.55
CA ARG A 680 -33.12 -24.88 -7.26
C ARG A 680 -33.02 -23.38 -6.97
N LYS A 681 -33.64 -22.52 -7.78
CA LYS A 681 -33.51 -21.05 -7.73
C LYS A 681 -33.96 -20.43 -6.41
N SER A 682 -34.91 -21.05 -5.70
CA SER A 682 -35.35 -20.60 -4.38
C SER A 682 -34.24 -20.63 -3.32
N LEU A 683 -33.22 -21.47 -3.50
CA LEU A 683 -32.09 -21.61 -2.57
C LEU A 683 -31.07 -20.46 -2.71
N LEU A 684 -31.08 -19.72 -3.83
CA LEU A 684 -30.22 -18.55 -4.07
C LEU A 684 -30.60 -17.34 -3.21
N LEU A 685 -31.86 -17.26 -2.78
CA LEU A 685 -32.45 -16.02 -2.24
C LEU A 685 -32.70 -16.07 -0.73
N GLY A 686 -32.31 -17.17 -0.07
CA GLY A 686 -32.47 -17.31 1.37
C GLY A 686 -31.78 -16.20 2.15
N GLY A 687 -32.55 -15.38 2.86
CA GLY A 687 -32.00 -14.27 3.66
C GLY A 687 -31.36 -13.15 2.86
N THR A 688 -31.83 -12.92 1.61
CA THR A 688 -31.55 -11.73 0.79
C THR A 688 -30.06 -11.36 0.72
N PRO A 689 -29.22 -12.17 0.06
CA PRO A 689 -27.78 -11.95 0.05
C PRO A 689 -27.40 -10.67 -0.71
N MET A 690 -26.33 -10.02 -0.28
CA MET A 690 -25.76 -8.87 -0.98
C MET A 690 -25.22 -9.26 -2.36
N ILE A 691 -24.65 -10.46 -2.47
CA ILE A 691 -24.16 -11.03 -3.72
C ILE A 691 -24.89 -12.35 -4.01
N THR A 692 -25.43 -12.49 -5.21
CA THR A 692 -25.95 -13.77 -5.70
C THR A 692 -24.97 -14.32 -6.74
N GLY A 693 -24.28 -15.38 -6.35
CA GLY A 693 -23.32 -16.11 -7.18
C GLY A 693 -23.98 -17.17 -8.04
N ILE A 694 -23.65 -17.23 -9.32
CA ILE A 694 -24.12 -18.27 -10.24
C ILE A 694 -22.92 -18.78 -11.03
N PHE A 695 -22.52 -20.02 -10.78
CA PHE A 695 -21.31 -20.59 -11.37
C PHE A 695 -21.60 -21.97 -11.94
N GLY A 696 -21.57 -22.08 -13.27
CA GLY A 696 -21.87 -23.35 -13.94
C GLY A 696 -21.77 -23.24 -15.44
N GLY A 697 -22.33 -24.21 -16.16
CA GLY A 697 -22.24 -24.28 -17.62
C GLY A 697 -21.47 -25.49 -18.12
N ILE A 698 -20.68 -26.15 -17.27
CA ILE A 698 -19.81 -27.24 -17.75
C ILE A 698 -20.62 -28.48 -18.17
N ASN A 699 -21.66 -28.81 -17.39
CA ASN A 699 -22.55 -29.97 -17.61
C ASN A 699 -23.66 -29.70 -18.65
N ASP A 700 -23.78 -28.47 -19.13
CA ASP A 700 -24.87 -28.06 -20.01
C ASP A 700 -24.60 -28.44 -21.48
N GLY A 701 -25.66 -28.82 -22.20
CA GLY A 701 -25.64 -28.82 -23.66
C GLY A 701 -25.74 -27.40 -24.23
N PHE A 702 -25.93 -27.27 -25.55
CA PHE A 702 -26.37 -25.98 -26.12
C PHE A 702 -27.89 -25.81 -26.04
N THR A 703 -28.63 -26.92 -26.08
CA THR A 703 -30.10 -26.98 -25.94
C THR A 703 -30.51 -28.15 -25.04
N ASP A 704 -31.74 -28.11 -24.54
CA ASP A 704 -32.39 -29.16 -23.74
C ASP A 704 -32.97 -30.33 -24.57
N GLY A 705 -32.72 -30.38 -25.88
CA GLY A 705 -33.31 -31.34 -26.81
C GLY A 705 -34.72 -30.98 -27.31
N SER A 706 -35.45 -30.09 -26.62
CA SER A 706 -36.68 -29.46 -27.13
C SER A 706 -36.37 -28.30 -28.08
N GLY A 707 -35.15 -27.76 -27.98
CA GLY A 707 -34.61 -26.65 -28.77
C GLY A 707 -34.41 -25.38 -27.95
N ARG A 708 -34.82 -25.37 -26.67
CA ARG A 708 -34.60 -24.25 -25.75
C ARG A 708 -33.12 -24.17 -25.36
N GLY A 709 -32.51 -23.00 -25.56
CA GLY A 709 -31.07 -22.80 -25.43
C GLY A 709 -30.60 -22.45 -24.02
N ILE A 710 -29.33 -22.76 -23.71
CA ILE A 710 -28.67 -22.37 -22.44
C ILE A 710 -28.79 -20.87 -22.13
N GLN A 711 -28.77 -20.02 -23.17
CA GLN A 711 -28.89 -18.56 -23.05
C GLN A 711 -30.23 -18.16 -22.43
N SER A 712 -31.33 -18.79 -22.84
CA SER A 712 -32.68 -18.51 -22.33
C SER A 712 -32.87 -19.00 -20.90
N TYR A 713 -32.28 -20.14 -20.54
CA TYR A 713 -32.25 -20.62 -19.16
C TYR A 713 -31.46 -19.68 -18.24
N ALA A 714 -30.30 -19.21 -18.70
CA ALA A 714 -29.49 -18.24 -17.96
C ALA A 714 -30.22 -16.90 -17.79
N ALA A 715 -30.81 -16.36 -18.86
CA ALA A 715 -31.53 -15.09 -18.82
C ALA A 715 -32.78 -15.16 -17.94
N GLU A 716 -33.53 -16.28 -17.95
CA GLU A 716 -34.65 -16.50 -17.02
C GLU A 716 -34.16 -16.50 -15.57
N LEU A 717 -33.05 -17.19 -15.28
CA LEU A 717 -32.52 -17.26 -13.92
C LEU A 717 -32.04 -15.90 -13.42
N PHE A 718 -31.35 -15.12 -14.25
CA PHE A 718 -30.92 -13.75 -13.90
C PHE A 718 -32.13 -12.85 -13.67
N THR A 719 -33.13 -12.90 -14.56
CA THR A 719 -34.39 -12.16 -14.43
C THR A 719 -35.11 -12.53 -13.13
N TYR A 720 -35.19 -13.82 -12.80
CA TYR A 720 -35.78 -14.29 -11.55
C TYR A 720 -35.05 -13.72 -10.35
N VAL A 721 -33.72 -13.85 -10.28
CA VAL A 721 -32.92 -13.33 -9.15
C VAL A 721 -33.13 -11.82 -8.99
N ARG A 722 -33.06 -11.05 -10.08
CA ARG A 722 -33.28 -9.61 -10.07
C ARG A 722 -34.69 -9.24 -9.62
N SER A 723 -35.71 -10.01 -10.01
CA SER A 723 -37.10 -9.77 -9.59
C SER A 723 -37.31 -9.99 -8.09
N GLN A 724 -36.59 -10.95 -7.48
CA GLN A 724 -36.77 -11.32 -6.09
C GLN A 724 -35.84 -10.56 -5.15
N ASN A 725 -34.66 -10.15 -5.62
CA ASN A 725 -33.70 -9.35 -4.88
C ASN A 725 -33.07 -8.29 -5.80
N PRO A 726 -33.77 -7.16 -6.04
CA PRO A 726 -33.34 -6.14 -6.99
C PRO A 726 -32.01 -5.49 -6.60
N ASN A 727 -31.64 -5.54 -5.32
CA ASN A 727 -30.44 -4.91 -4.77
C ASN A 727 -29.21 -5.83 -4.75
N THR A 728 -29.35 -7.08 -5.18
CA THR A 728 -28.20 -8.00 -5.20
C THR A 728 -27.22 -7.65 -6.33
N ILE A 729 -25.94 -7.91 -6.09
CA ILE A 729 -24.94 -7.94 -7.17
C ILE A 729 -24.90 -9.37 -7.71
N LEU A 730 -25.16 -9.54 -9.01
CA LEU A 730 -24.96 -10.83 -9.65
C LEU A 730 -23.47 -11.07 -9.88
N LEU A 731 -22.93 -12.15 -9.32
CA LEU A 731 -21.57 -12.60 -9.59
C LEU A 731 -21.65 -13.88 -10.41
N VAL A 732 -21.45 -13.77 -11.73
CA VAL A 732 -21.67 -14.86 -12.68
C VAL A 732 -20.32 -15.41 -13.13
N GLY A 733 -20.09 -16.70 -12.95
CA GLY A 733 -18.93 -17.39 -13.49
C GLY A 733 -19.25 -18.13 -14.79
N ALA A 734 -18.28 -18.13 -15.69
CA ALA A 734 -18.28 -18.98 -16.88
C ALA A 734 -18.13 -20.48 -16.55
N SER A 735 -18.40 -21.32 -17.55
CA SER A 735 -18.08 -22.75 -17.49
C SER A 735 -16.57 -22.95 -17.31
N TRP A 736 -16.15 -23.86 -16.44
CA TRP A 736 -14.74 -24.23 -16.31
C TRP A 736 -14.19 -24.86 -17.60
N TYR A 737 -12.89 -24.68 -17.83
CA TYR A 737 -12.17 -25.31 -18.94
C TYR A 737 -11.66 -26.70 -18.53
N GLN A 738 -11.96 -27.72 -19.34
CA GLN A 738 -11.38 -29.08 -19.22
C GLN A 738 -10.69 -29.45 -20.55
N PRO A 739 -9.38 -29.76 -20.54
CA PRO A 739 -8.66 -30.18 -21.74
C PRO A 739 -9.07 -31.58 -22.25
N ALA A 740 -9.62 -32.45 -21.39
CA ALA A 740 -9.67 -33.89 -21.62
C ALA A 740 -11.07 -34.50 -21.89
N SER A 741 -12.16 -33.74 -21.82
CA SER A 741 -13.50 -34.35 -21.67
C SER A 741 -14.37 -34.42 -22.93
N GLY A 742 -13.92 -33.95 -24.10
CA GLY A 742 -14.73 -33.98 -25.32
C GLY A 742 -16.06 -33.20 -25.23
N LEU A 743 -16.23 -32.39 -24.19
CA LEU A 743 -17.41 -31.55 -23.98
C LEU A 743 -17.42 -30.40 -24.99
N SER A 744 -18.61 -30.08 -25.50
CA SER A 744 -18.82 -28.99 -26.46
C SER A 744 -18.26 -27.65 -25.97
N SER A 745 -17.47 -26.98 -26.82
CA SER A 745 -16.77 -25.69 -26.63
C SER A 745 -17.14 -24.88 -25.35
N PRO A 746 -16.34 -24.96 -24.27
CA PRO A 746 -16.54 -24.17 -23.04
C PRO A 746 -16.59 -22.65 -23.31
N ARG A 747 -15.79 -22.17 -24.26
CA ARG A 747 -15.80 -20.76 -24.69
C ARG A 747 -17.15 -20.36 -25.29
N ALA A 748 -17.77 -21.22 -26.10
CA ALA A 748 -19.08 -20.93 -26.69
C ALA A 748 -20.19 -20.88 -25.64
N LYS A 749 -20.16 -21.78 -24.64
CA LYS A 749 -21.11 -21.73 -23.52
C LYS A 749 -20.91 -20.49 -22.67
N ARG A 750 -19.66 -20.14 -22.36
CA ARG A 750 -19.25 -18.89 -21.70
C ARG A 750 -19.78 -17.66 -22.44
N ASP A 751 -19.67 -17.63 -23.76
CA ASP A 751 -20.17 -16.52 -24.60
C ASP A 751 -21.70 -16.41 -24.54
N LEU A 752 -22.42 -17.54 -24.59
CA LEU A 752 -23.88 -17.57 -24.46
C LEU A 752 -24.36 -17.13 -23.07
N ILE A 753 -23.70 -17.57 -21.99
CA ILE A 753 -24.02 -17.13 -20.61
C ILE A 753 -23.74 -15.64 -20.47
N LYS A 754 -22.60 -15.15 -20.99
CA LYS A 754 -22.29 -13.71 -20.99
C LYS A 754 -23.32 -12.91 -21.78
N THR A 755 -23.72 -13.41 -22.95
CA THR A 755 -24.76 -12.77 -23.78
C THR A 755 -26.11 -12.75 -23.08
N ALA A 756 -26.49 -13.82 -22.38
CA ALA A 756 -27.69 -13.85 -21.54
C ALA A 756 -27.65 -12.74 -20.46
N LEU A 757 -26.49 -12.52 -19.86
CA LEU A 757 -26.29 -11.48 -18.86
C LEU A 757 -26.33 -10.06 -19.47
N THR A 758 -25.67 -9.83 -20.61
CA THR A 758 -25.50 -8.49 -21.18
C THR A 758 -26.62 -8.05 -22.12
N ALA A 759 -27.15 -8.97 -22.92
CA ALA A 759 -28.09 -8.70 -24.01
C ALA A 759 -29.42 -9.45 -23.84
N GLY A 760 -29.50 -10.40 -22.90
CA GLY A 760 -30.70 -11.20 -22.66
C GLY A 760 -30.79 -12.39 -23.61
N SER A 761 -32.01 -12.81 -23.93
CA SER A 761 -32.27 -13.92 -24.85
C SER A 761 -33.52 -13.65 -25.72
N PRO A 762 -33.54 -14.14 -26.97
CA PRO A 762 -34.74 -14.13 -27.78
C PRO A 762 -35.80 -15.10 -27.22
N ALA A 763 -37.05 -14.97 -27.70
CA ALA A 763 -38.08 -15.96 -27.40
C ALA A 763 -37.74 -17.28 -28.10
N ASP A 764 -37.74 -18.39 -27.36
CA ASP A 764 -37.46 -19.72 -27.89
C ASP A 764 -38.26 -20.81 -27.15
N HIS A 765 -38.80 -21.77 -27.91
CA HIS A 765 -39.38 -23.03 -27.39
C HIS A 765 -40.25 -22.88 -26.13
N GLY A 766 -41.23 -21.97 -26.18
CA GLY A 766 -42.18 -21.72 -25.08
C GLY A 766 -41.71 -20.74 -24.00
N SER A 767 -40.48 -20.23 -24.10
CA SER A 767 -39.95 -19.18 -23.23
C SER A 767 -40.13 -17.81 -23.87
N PRO A 768 -40.51 -16.78 -23.08
CA PRO A 768 -40.54 -15.42 -23.58
C PRO A 768 -39.13 -14.91 -23.87
N ALA A 769 -39.03 -13.82 -24.63
CA ALA A 769 -37.77 -13.09 -24.72
C ALA A 769 -37.45 -12.46 -23.35
N PHE A 770 -36.18 -12.49 -22.97
CA PHE A 770 -35.68 -11.86 -21.74
C PHE A 770 -34.71 -10.74 -22.11
N ALA A 771 -34.77 -9.61 -21.40
CA ALA A 771 -33.77 -8.56 -21.52
C ALA A 771 -32.48 -8.97 -20.79
N GLY A 772 -31.35 -8.35 -21.14
CA GLY A 772 -30.12 -8.45 -20.36
C GLY A 772 -30.31 -7.88 -18.96
N ASP A 773 -29.56 -8.37 -17.98
CA ASP A 773 -29.61 -7.83 -16.63
C ASP A 773 -28.98 -6.42 -16.63
N PRO A 774 -29.70 -5.40 -16.14
CA PRO A 774 -29.21 -4.01 -16.17
C PRO A 774 -28.07 -3.73 -15.18
N GLY A 775 -27.73 -4.69 -14.31
CA GLY A 775 -26.75 -4.53 -13.25
C GLY A 775 -27.34 -4.13 -11.90
N PRO A 776 -26.52 -4.14 -10.83
CA PRO A 776 -25.08 -4.42 -10.85
C PRO A 776 -24.76 -5.90 -11.05
N TRP A 777 -23.80 -6.20 -11.94
CA TRP A 777 -23.28 -7.56 -12.15
C TRP A 777 -21.79 -7.58 -12.49
N VAL A 778 -21.10 -8.64 -12.06
CA VAL A 778 -19.72 -8.98 -12.45
C VAL A 778 -19.73 -10.36 -13.11
N PHE A 779 -19.10 -10.43 -14.27
CA PHE A 779 -18.86 -11.66 -15.01
C PHE A 779 -17.40 -12.08 -14.84
N LEU A 780 -17.18 -13.27 -14.28
CA LEU A 780 -15.89 -13.92 -14.16
C LEU A 780 -15.74 -14.96 -15.26
N ASP A 781 -14.93 -14.63 -16.25
CA ASP A 781 -14.48 -15.53 -17.28
C ASP A 781 -13.39 -16.45 -16.72
N THR A 782 -13.84 -17.54 -16.11
CA THR A 782 -12.98 -18.62 -15.59
C THR A 782 -12.36 -19.48 -16.69
N VAL A 783 -12.56 -19.18 -17.98
CA VAL A 783 -11.87 -19.84 -19.09
C VAL A 783 -10.61 -19.06 -19.47
N ASP A 784 -10.77 -17.75 -19.63
CA ASP A 784 -9.71 -16.84 -20.08
C ASP A 784 -9.09 -15.98 -18.99
N CYS A 785 -9.51 -16.17 -17.74
CA CYS A 785 -9.04 -15.41 -16.59
C CYS A 785 -9.34 -13.91 -16.73
N ASN A 786 -10.47 -13.59 -17.35
CA ASN A 786 -10.92 -12.21 -17.56
C ASN A 786 -12.10 -11.89 -16.64
N TRP A 787 -12.25 -10.66 -16.24
CA TRP A 787 -13.48 -10.18 -15.61
C TRP A 787 -14.04 -9.03 -16.42
N SER A 788 -15.36 -8.87 -16.40
CA SER A 788 -16.06 -7.70 -16.91
C SER A 788 -17.29 -7.41 -16.06
N ASN A 789 -17.82 -6.19 -16.07
CA ASN A 789 -18.96 -5.84 -15.23
C ASN A 789 -19.99 -4.96 -15.96
N SER A 790 -21.11 -4.68 -15.30
CA SER A 790 -22.21 -3.89 -15.85
C SER A 790 -21.90 -2.40 -16.05
N SER A 791 -20.78 -1.87 -15.53
CA SER A 791 -20.31 -0.50 -15.82
C SER A 791 -19.45 -0.41 -17.08
N GLY A 792 -19.16 -1.54 -17.73
CA GLY A 792 -18.33 -1.62 -18.93
C GLY A 792 -16.83 -1.77 -18.65
N ALA A 793 -16.43 -1.92 -17.39
CA ALA A 793 -15.04 -2.18 -17.03
C ALA A 793 -14.69 -3.66 -17.22
N SER A 794 -13.42 -3.93 -17.51
CA SER A 794 -12.88 -5.28 -17.67
C SER A 794 -11.40 -5.35 -17.34
N GLY A 795 -10.91 -6.54 -17.03
CA GLY A 795 -9.49 -6.80 -16.80
C GLY A 795 -9.18 -8.29 -16.75
N THR A 796 -7.96 -8.65 -16.35
CA THR A 796 -7.55 -10.04 -16.17
C THR A 796 -7.26 -10.34 -14.70
N PHE A 797 -7.38 -11.61 -14.30
CA PHE A 797 -7.10 -12.10 -12.95
C PHE A 797 -6.21 -13.35 -12.94
N GLY A 798 -5.61 -13.69 -14.08
CA GLY A 798 -4.71 -14.83 -14.24
C GLY A 798 -4.26 -15.00 -15.69
N THR A 799 -3.59 -16.11 -15.98
CA THR A 799 -3.12 -16.50 -17.32
C THR A 799 -4.04 -17.56 -17.92
N SER A 800 -4.41 -17.43 -19.20
CA SER A 800 -5.28 -18.39 -19.93
C SER A 800 -4.45 -19.53 -20.57
N PRO A 801 -4.91 -20.79 -20.56
CA PRO A 801 -6.17 -21.30 -19.99
C PRO A 801 -6.13 -21.37 -18.45
N PHE A 802 -7.26 -21.09 -17.81
CA PHE A 802 -7.35 -20.98 -16.35
C PHE A 802 -7.05 -22.28 -15.59
N VAL A 803 -7.28 -23.44 -16.22
CA VAL A 803 -7.05 -24.77 -15.64
C VAL A 803 -6.18 -25.60 -16.58
N GLY A 804 -5.05 -26.12 -16.07
CA GLY A 804 -4.13 -27.03 -16.75
C GLY A 804 -4.60 -28.49 -16.73
N ALA A 805 -4.03 -29.34 -17.60
CA ALA A 805 -4.38 -30.77 -17.66
C ALA A 805 -3.93 -31.56 -16.42
N ASP A 806 -2.90 -31.06 -15.72
CA ASP A 806 -2.31 -31.58 -14.48
C ASP A 806 -3.03 -31.11 -13.21
N GLU A 807 -3.96 -30.16 -13.34
CA GLU A 807 -4.71 -29.58 -12.23
C GLU A 807 -6.04 -30.31 -11.95
N VAL A 808 -6.26 -31.46 -12.61
CA VAL A 808 -7.49 -32.27 -12.52
C VAL A 808 -7.20 -33.61 -11.84
N GLY A 809 -7.82 -33.87 -10.69
CA GLY A 809 -7.47 -34.98 -9.79
C GLY A 809 -8.18 -36.31 -10.09
N ASP A 810 -9.49 -36.27 -10.38
CA ASP A 810 -10.31 -37.47 -10.67
C ASP A 810 -10.64 -37.63 -12.17
N GLY A 811 -9.88 -36.94 -13.02
CA GLY A 811 -10.14 -36.84 -14.46
C GLY A 811 -11.19 -35.80 -14.85
N THR A 812 -11.96 -35.25 -13.89
CA THR A 812 -12.97 -34.21 -14.13
C THR A 812 -12.94 -33.02 -13.18
N HIS A 813 -12.53 -33.16 -11.92
CA HIS A 813 -12.54 -32.08 -10.91
C HIS A 813 -11.14 -31.58 -10.56
N LEU A 814 -11.07 -30.32 -10.12
CA LEU A 814 -9.83 -29.68 -9.66
C LEU A 814 -9.20 -30.44 -8.49
N THR A 815 -7.87 -30.55 -8.51
CA THR A 815 -7.10 -31.00 -7.33
C THR A 815 -7.21 -29.98 -6.18
N VAL A 816 -6.91 -30.40 -4.95
CA VAL A 816 -6.91 -29.50 -3.78
C VAL A 816 -6.03 -28.25 -3.98
N PRO A 817 -4.77 -28.37 -4.47
CA PRO A 817 -3.95 -27.18 -4.77
C PRO A 817 -4.55 -26.28 -5.86
N ALA A 818 -5.21 -26.87 -6.87
CA ALA A 818 -5.88 -26.11 -7.91
C ALA A 818 -7.09 -25.35 -7.35
N VAL A 819 -7.89 -25.94 -6.47
CA VAL A 819 -9.00 -25.24 -5.81
C VAL A 819 -8.54 -24.00 -5.04
N VAL A 820 -7.45 -24.12 -4.27
CA VAL A 820 -6.89 -22.99 -3.50
C VAL A 820 -6.37 -21.89 -4.43
N SER A 821 -5.54 -22.26 -5.41
CA SER A 821 -4.94 -21.29 -6.33
C SER A 821 -5.96 -20.62 -7.25
N LYS A 822 -6.91 -21.37 -7.81
CA LYS A 822 -7.96 -20.81 -8.68
C LYS A 822 -8.96 -19.99 -7.88
N GLY A 823 -9.35 -20.42 -6.67
CA GLY A 823 -10.20 -19.62 -5.80
C GLY A 823 -9.57 -18.27 -5.43
N ALA A 824 -8.27 -18.26 -5.13
CA ALA A 824 -7.53 -17.02 -4.88
C ALA A 824 -7.48 -16.11 -6.13
N ALA A 825 -7.24 -16.67 -7.32
CA ALA A 825 -7.27 -15.92 -8.58
C ALA A 825 -8.68 -15.37 -8.89
N MET A 826 -9.73 -16.17 -8.66
CA MET A 826 -11.11 -15.70 -8.76
C MET A 826 -11.41 -14.59 -7.75
N ALA A 827 -10.82 -14.60 -6.55
CA ALA A 827 -10.98 -13.51 -5.59
C ALA A 827 -10.42 -12.19 -6.14
N VAL A 828 -9.29 -12.25 -6.86
CA VAL A 828 -8.70 -11.10 -7.54
C VAL A 828 -9.65 -10.56 -8.63
N GLY A 829 -10.18 -11.45 -9.47
CA GLY A 829 -11.13 -11.07 -10.53
C GLY A 829 -12.45 -10.52 -10.01
N ALA A 830 -13.06 -11.23 -9.05
CA ALA A 830 -14.29 -10.81 -8.37
C ALA A 830 -14.10 -9.43 -7.74
N ARG A 831 -12.98 -9.22 -7.04
CA ARG A 831 -12.66 -7.95 -6.44
C ARG A 831 -12.50 -6.84 -7.47
N ALA A 832 -11.70 -7.06 -8.51
CA ALA A 832 -11.47 -6.06 -9.52
C ALA A 832 -12.77 -5.66 -10.23
N GLY A 833 -13.63 -6.65 -10.54
CA GLY A 833 -14.97 -6.41 -11.08
C GLY A 833 -15.90 -5.67 -10.14
N LEU A 834 -15.95 -6.05 -8.86
CA LEU A 834 -16.76 -5.40 -7.84
C LEU A 834 -16.29 -3.98 -7.52
N LEU A 835 -14.99 -3.68 -7.66
CA LEU A 835 -14.43 -2.34 -7.45
C LEU A 835 -14.65 -1.39 -8.60
N ALA A 836 -14.81 -1.94 -9.80
CA ALA A 836 -15.09 -1.16 -10.99
C ALA A 836 -16.60 -0.96 -11.23
N LEU A 837 -17.45 -1.71 -10.51
CA LEU A 837 -18.90 -1.44 -10.41
C LEU A 837 -19.13 -0.28 -9.45
#